data_AF-A0A848P6W4-F1
#
_entry.id   AF-A0A848P6W4-F1
#
_cell.length_a   1.000
_cell.length_b   1.000
_cell.length_c   1.000
_cell.angle_alpha   90.00
_cell.angle_beta   90.00
_cell.angle_gamma   90.00
#
_symmetry.space_group_name_H-M   'P 1'
#
loop_
_entity.id
_entity.type
_entity.pdbx_description
1 polymer ?
#
loop_
_entity_poly.entity_id
_entity_poly.type
_entity_poly.pdbx_seq_one_letter_code
_entity_poly.pdbx_strand_id
1 'polypeptide(L)'
;MRTPPRHSASEPATSLGTRLAAIGLIALVLVFGAFALANSQASLRTLEANAQSAMRDQEAAMRDMIALFDGAMRTEADRFLTAFADAAPGPYSVDPAQTVEVAGKPTPTFKSGETVLNLNYTVPDKFFARTGGTIATVFARTGDDFVRVTTSLKKENGERAIGTLLDRAHPSYKALMAGEPFRGLAWLFGVPYMSKYEPVRDAAGKVVGALYVGVDVRTELALLKDKIRAHTVGKTGGYFVIDGKPGADQGKVLIDRNTAREGKNLLGAKDVGGQAWVREMIEQKDGILRHTLADTEGGATRERFTVFSQYPDWKLVIAGTAYVDELEADLIAARNRFLLLGLALGALLAAGLWWMLRRAVSAPMAEVVMVAERVAAGDLTHRLPTTRRDEIGQLMRAINGVGDGLSGIVDKVRASASTIASSTGQIAAGNADLSARTEAQAGSLERTASSIEELAATVRQNADSAQHAHDMVQSASQAANDGGQTVERLVGTMSGIHTTAQKIADITGIIDGIAFQTNILALNAAVEAARAGEQGRGFAVVAGEVRSLAQRSAAAAKEIKVLINRSVEEVQAGNEAARGAGDAMQDIVTRVERIAGFMGEISHASREQSQGIEEVNQAVTSMDEVTQQNAALVEEAAAAAESLRQQAQELRGAVDVFRLA
;
A
#
# COMPACT_ATOMS: atom_id res chain seq x y z
N MET A 1 -28.99 15.41 16.66
CA MET A 1 -29.17 13.94 16.76
C MET A 1 -29.11 13.34 15.36
N ARG A 2 -27.92 12.87 14.93
CA ARG A 2 -27.77 12.06 13.72
C ARG A 2 -27.27 10.69 14.18
N THR A 3 -28.05 9.66 13.90
CA THR A 3 -27.73 8.26 14.12
C THR A 3 -26.44 7.88 13.41
N PRO A 4 -25.49 7.17 14.05
CA PRO A 4 -24.31 6.69 13.36
C PRO A 4 -24.69 5.50 12.45
N PRO A 5 -24.03 5.33 11.29
CA PRO A 5 -24.26 4.16 10.46
C PRO A 5 -23.70 2.91 11.14
N ARG A 6 -24.49 1.83 11.11
CA ARG A 6 -24.04 0.49 11.49
C ARG A 6 -22.95 0.05 10.53
N HIS A 7 -21.71 0.00 11.00
CA HIS A 7 -20.64 -0.70 10.29
C HIS A 7 -21.02 -2.18 10.19
N SER A 8 -21.23 -2.61 8.94
CA SER A 8 -21.29 -4.02 8.57
C SER A 8 -20.03 -4.71 9.08
N ALA A 9 -20.20 -5.76 9.90
CA ALA A 9 -19.14 -6.65 10.27
C ALA A 9 -18.61 -7.31 8.99
N SER A 10 -17.51 -6.76 8.45
CA SER A 10 -16.73 -7.43 7.41
C SER A 10 -16.23 -8.74 8.00
N GLU A 11 -16.51 -9.85 7.32
CA GLU A 11 -15.92 -11.15 7.61
C GLU A 11 -14.42 -11.00 7.91
N PRO A 12 -13.85 -11.76 8.86
CA PRO A 12 -12.43 -11.66 9.15
C PRO A 12 -11.65 -12.06 7.91
N ALA A 13 -11.21 -11.07 7.15
CA ALA A 13 -10.34 -11.26 6.00
C ALA A 13 -9.11 -12.00 6.50
N THR A 14 -9.00 -13.27 6.12
CA THR A 14 -7.85 -14.13 6.42
C THR A 14 -6.57 -13.36 6.09
N SER A 15 -5.71 -13.16 7.10
CA SER A 15 -4.53 -12.31 6.96
C SER A 15 -3.68 -12.75 5.77
N LEU A 16 -3.00 -11.82 5.12
CA LEU A 16 -2.14 -12.15 3.97
C LEU A 16 -1.15 -13.28 4.29
N GLY A 17 -0.66 -13.34 5.54
CA GLY A 17 0.18 -14.44 6.03
C GLY A 17 -0.50 -15.82 6.03
N THR A 18 -1.79 -15.90 6.38
CA THR A 18 -2.55 -17.16 6.28
C THR A 18 -2.73 -17.62 4.84
N ARG A 19 -3.02 -16.69 3.91
CA ARG A 19 -3.21 -17.02 2.50
C ARG A 19 -1.91 -17.49 1.84
N LEU A 20 -0.81 -16.78 2.08
CA LEU A 20 0.51 -17.15 1.53
C LEU A 20 1.02 -18.48 2.10
N ALA A 21 0.85 -18.72 3.41
CA ALA A 21 1.24 -20.00 4.02
C ALA A 21 0.41 -21.18 3.46
N ALA A 22 -0.89 -20.98 3.25
CA ALA A 22 -1.77 -21.99 2.66
C ALA A 22 -1.38 -22.31 1.20
N ILE A 23 -1.13 -21.28 0.37
CA ILE A 23 -0.69 -21.46 -1.02
C ILE A 23 0.67 -22.18 -1.07
N GLY A 24 1.61 -21.79 -0.20
CA GLY A 24 2.92 -22.43 -0.09
C GLY A 24 2.82 -23.92 0.28
N LEU A 25 1.95 -24.26 1.23
CA LEU A 25 1.69 -25.66 1.60
C LEU A 25 1.10 -26.47 0.44
N ILE A 26 0.10 -25.92 -0.25
CA ILE A 26 -0.54 -26.59 -1.40
C ILE A 26 0.49 -26.82 -2.52
N ALA A 27 1.28 -25.81 -2.86
CA ALA A 27 2.31 -25.92 -3.89
C ALA A 27 3.37 -26.97 -3.53
N LEU A 28 3.82 -27.00 -2.27
CA LEU A 28 4.79 -27.98 -1.79
C LEU A 28 4.24 -29.41 -1.88
N VAL A 29 3.00 -29.64 -1.44
CA VAL A 29 2.35 -30.96 -1.48
C VAL A 29 2.19 -31.46 -2.91
N LEU A 30 1.79 -30.59 -3.84
CA LEU A 30 1.64 -30.95 -5.25
C LEU A 30 2.98 -31.32 -5.89
N VAL A 31 4.03 -30.52 -5.67
CA VAL A 31 5.36 -30.77 -6.25
C VAL A 31 5.99 -32.05 -5.68
N PHE A 32 5.99 -32.22 -4.36
CA PHE A 32 6.55 -33.42 -3.72
C PHE A 32 5.76 -34.68 -4.04
N GLY A 33 4.43 -34.58 -4.09
CA GLY A 33 3.56 -35.70 -4.46
C GLY A 33 3.80 -36.17 -5.90
N ALA A 34 3.86 -35.24 -6.85
CA ALA A 34 4.16 -35.54 -8.25
C ALA A 34 5.57 -36.15 -8.41
N PHE A 35 6.57 -35.60 -7.72
CA PHE A 35 7.94 -36.12 -7.76
C PHE A 35 8.06 -37.54 -7.19
N ALA A 36 7.43 -37.80 -6.03
CA ALA A 36 7.45 -39.14 -5.40
C ALA A 36 6.74 -40.20 -6.26
N LEU A 37 5.63 -39.84 -6.91
CA LEU A 37 4.92 -40.72 -7.85
C LEU A 37 5.76 -41.01 -9.08
N ALA A 38 6.35 -39.98 -9.72
CA ALA A 38 7.21 -40.14 -10.88
C ALA A 38 8.43 -41.02 -10.57
N ASN A 39 9.11 -40.77 -9.44
CA ASN A 39 10.27 -41.54 -9.02
C ASN A 39 9.92 -43.01 -8.68
N SER A 40 8.79 -43.23 -8.03
CA SER A 40 8.30 -44.58 -7.74
C SER A 40 8.00 -45.37 -9.01
N GLN A 41 7.35 -44.76 -10.01
CA GLN A 41 7.08 -45.41 -11.29
C GLN A 41 8.37 -45.72 -12.05
N ALA A 42 9.34 -44.80 -12.05
CA ALA A 42 10.64 -45.02 -12.68
C ALA A 42 11.39 -46.17 -12.01
N SER A 43 11.40 -46.23 -10.68
CA SER A 43 12.09 -47.28 -9.91
C SER A 43 11.47 -48.66 -10.10
N LEU A 44 10.13 -48.75 -10.20
CA LEU A 44 9.43 -50.02 -10.47
C LEU A 44 9.83 -50.60 -11.82
N ARG A 45 9.85 -49.77 -12.88
CA ARG A 45 10.28 -50.21 -14.22
C ARG A 45 11.72 -50.71 -14.23
N THR A 46 12.62 -49.98 -13.55
CA THR A 46 14.03 -50.39 -13.44
C THR A 46 14.18 -51.69 -12.65
N LEU A 47 13.41 -51.87 -11.57
CA LEU A 47 13.47 -53.10 -10.77
C LEU A 47 13.00 -54.32 -11.56
N GLU A 48 11.89 -54.20 -12.29
CA GLU A 48 11.39 -55.28 -13.14
C GLU A 48 12.39 -55.63 -14.25
N ALA A 49 12.97 -54.62 -14.92
CA ALA A 49 13.99 -54.83 -15.95
C ALA A 49 15.25 -55.54 -15.38
N ASN A 50 15.70 -55.13 -14.19
CA ASN A 50 16.84 -55.77 -13.52
C ASN A 50 16.53 -57.21 -13.12
N ALA A 51 15.33 -57.48 -12.61
CA ALA A 51 14.92 -58.83 -12.23
C ALA A 51 14.81 -59.75 -13.46
N GLN A 52 14.25 -59.26 -14.57
CA GLN A 52 14.22 -59.98 -15.84
C GLN A 52 15.62 -60.27 -16.38
N SER A 53 16.55 -59.31 -16.31
CA SER A 53 17.95 -59.51 -16.72
C SER A 53 18.64 -60.56 -15.86
N ALA A 54 18.57 -60.43 -14.53
CA ALA A 54 19.19 -61.38 -13.60
C ALA A 54 18.64 -62.80 -13.77
N MET A 55 17.33 -62.94 -14.01
CA MET A 55 16.72 -64.23 -14.30
C MET A 55 17.16 -64.81 -15.64
N ARG A 56 17.36 -63.98 -16.68
CA ARG A 56 17.94 -64.44 -17.95
C ARG A 56 19.36 -64.93 -17.78
N ASP A 57 20.18 -64.19 -17.03
CA ASP A 57 21.57 -64.58 -16.76
C ASP A 57 21.62 -65.92 -15.99
N GLN A 58 20.71 -66.09 -15.03
CA GLN A 58 20.67 -67.30 -14.23
C GLN A 58 20.03 -68.49 -14.95
N GLU A 59 19.02 -68.26 -15.80
CA GLU A 59 18.51 -69.26 -16.73
C GLU A 59 19.64 -69.72 -17.67
N ALA A 60 20.40 -68.78 -18.25
CA ALA A 60 21.54 -69.11 -19.10
C ALA A 60 22.58 -69.96 -18.35
N ALA A 61 22.86 -69.63 -17.09
CA ALA A 61 23.73 -70.43 -16.23
C ALA A 61 23.17 -71.85 -15.97
N MET A 62 21.85 -72.01 -15.83
CA MET A 62 21.21 -73.32 -15.72
C MET A 62 21.33 -74.12 -17.01
N ARG A 63 21.08 -73.50 -18.16
CA ARG A 63 21.25 -74.12 -19.47
C ARG A 63 22.69 -74.57 -19.68
N ASP A 64 23.66 -73.73 -19.33
CA ASP A 64 25.09 -74.05 -19.40
C ASP A 64 25.48 -75.17 -18.42
N MET A 65 24.86 -75.23 -17.23
CA MET A 65 25.04 -76.33 -16.29
C MET A 65 24.51 -77.65 -16.85
N ILE A 66 23.34 -77.66 -17.53
CA ILE A 66 22.83 -78.85 -18.22
C ILE A 66 23.76 -79.23 -19.37
N ALA A 67 24.26 -78.27 -20.15
CA ALA A 67 25.18 -78.52 -21.25
C ALA A 67 26.53 -79.10 -20.76
N LEU A 68 27.06 -78.58 -19.66
CA LEU A 68 28.29 -79.09 -19.03
C LEU A 68 28.08 -80.51 -18.51
N PHE A 69 26.93 -80.78 -17.89
CA PHE A 69 26.55 -82.11 -17.44
C PHE A 69 26.43 -83.10 -18.61
N ASP A 70 25.65 -82.74 -19.64
CA ASP A 70 25.51 -83.55 -20.86
C ASP A 70 26.88 -83.84 -21.45
N GLY A 71 27.73 -82.81 -21.64
CA GLY A 71 29.09 -82.92 -22.16
C GLY A 71 30.03 -83.81 -21.33
N ALA A 72 29.97 -83.73 -20.00
CA ALA A 72 30.77 -84.57 -19.10
C ALA A 72 30.38 -86.06 -19.23
N MET A 73 29.08 -86.37 -19.14
CA MET A 73 28.57 -87.75 -19.27
C MET A 73 28.89 -88.34 -20.63
N ARG A 74 28.78 -87.51 -21.65
CA ARG A 74 29.09 -87.80 -23.03
C ARG A 74 30.56 -88.16 -23.23
N THR A 75 31.48 -87.38 -22.67
CA THR A 75 32.92 -87.64 -22.69
C THR A 75 33.28 -88.91 -21.93
N GLU A 76 32.61 -89.15 -20.80
CA GLU A 76 32.79 -90.34 -20.01
C GLU A 76 32.32 -91.61 -20.73
N ALA A 77 31.16 -91.55 -21.40
CA ALA A 77 30.66 -92.65 -22.23
C ALA A 77 31.62 -92.97 -23.39
N ASP A 78 32.21 -91.96 -24.05
CA ASP A 78 33.23 -92.18 -25.07
C ASP A 78 34.49 -92.84 -24.49
N ARG A 79 34.99 -92.37 -23.34
CA ARG A 79 36.14 -92.97 -22.66
C ARG A 79 35.90 -94.45 -22.32
N PHE A 80 34.71 -94.76 -21.80
CA PHE A 80 34.33 -96.13 -21.47
C PHE A 80 34.16 -97.00 -22.72
N LEU A 81 33.61 -96.46 -23.81
CA LEU A 81 33.48 -97.20 -25.05
C LEU A 81 34.87 -97.57 -25.61
N THR A 82 35.81 -96.62 -25.63
CA THR A 82 37.20 -96.89 -26.07
C THR A 82 37.83 -97.99 -25.21
N ALA A 83 37.71 -97.90 -23.89
CA ALA A 83 38.22 -98.93 -22.98
C ALA A 83 37.55 -100.30 -23.17
N PHE A 84 36.27 -100.32 -23.57
CA PHE A 84 35.55 -101.56 -23.88
C PHE A 84 35.99 -102.15 -25.22
N ALA A 85 36.20 -101.30 -26.24
CA ALA A 85 36.73 -101.71 -27.53
C ALA A 85 38.14 -102.32 -27.40
N ASP A 86 38.99 -101.77 -26.52
CA ASP A 86 40.31 -102.34 -26.21
C ASP A 86 40.23 -103.70 -25.52
N ALA A 87 39.15 -103.97 -24.77
CA ALA A 87 38.92 -105.25 -24.11
C ALA A 87 38.39 -106.34 -25.06
N ALA A 88 37.91 -105.96 -26.24
CA ALA A 88 37.44 -106.86 -27.30
C ALA A 88 38.00 -106.43 -28.67
N PRO A 89 39.33 -106.43 -28.86
CA PRO A 89 39.94 -105.82 -30.05
C PRO A 89 39.58 -106.55 -31.35
N GLY A 90 39.55 -105.81 -32.46
CA GLY A 90 39.40 -106.38 -33.80
C GLY A 90 40.62 -107.21 -34.25
N PRO A 91 40.55 -107.90 -35.41
CA PRO A 91 39.50 -107.76 -36.43
C PRO A 91 38.19 -108.47 -36.02
N TYR A 92 37.05 -107.83 -36.35
CA TYR A 92 35.73 -108.42 -36.14
C TYR A 92 35.28 -109.16 -37.40
N SER A 93 34.63 -110.30 -37.25
CA SER A 93 34.04 -111.03 -38.38
C SER A 93 32.70 -111.64 -37.99
N VAL A 94 31.82 -111.76 -38.99
CA VAL A 94 30.55 -112.48 -38.87
C VAL A 94 30.57 -113.62 -39.85
N ASP A 95 30.37 -114.83 -39.35
CA ASP A 95 30.16 -116.01 -40.19
C ASP A 95 28.66 -116.27 -40.32
N PRO A 96 28.04 -115.97 -41.48
CA PRO A 96 26.62 -116.24 -41.71
C PRO A 96 26.31 -117.73 -41.90
N ALA A 97 27.31 -118.58 -42.17
CA ALA A 97 27.12 -120.02 -42.33
C ALA A 97 27.10 -120.78 -41.00
N GLN A 98 27.70 -120.20 -39.95
CA GLN A 98 27.65 -120.74 -38.58
C GLN A 98 26.77 -119.86 -37.69
N THR A 99 25.66 -120.40 -37.20
CA THR A 99 24.77 -119.71 -36.26
C THR A 99 24.88 -120.25 -34.85
N VAL A 100 24.91 -119.35 -33.86
CA VAL A 100 24.74 -119.65 -32.44
C VAL A 100 23.32 -119.29 -32.03
N GLU A 101 22.65 -120.17 -31.29
CA GLU A 101 21.31 -119.91 -30.76
C GLU A 101 21.38 -118.92 -29.58
N VAL A 102 20.92 -117.69 -29.80
CA VAL A 102 20.90 -116.63 -28.78
C VAL A 102 19.46 -116.36 -28.40
N ALA A 103 19.05 -116.82 -27.21
CA ALA A 103 17.68 -116.70 -26.69
C ALA A 103 16.60 -117.22 -27.67
N GLY A 104 16.81 -118.41 -28.23
CA GLY A 104 15.86 -119.06 -29.15
C GLY A 104 15.92 -118.56 -30.60
N LYS A 105 16.89 -117.71 -30.96
CA LYS A 105 17.07 -117.19 -32.33
C LYS A 105 18.41 -117.59 -32.93
N PRO A 106 18.44 -118.14 -34.17
CA PRO A 106 19.70 -118.42 -34.86
C PRO A 106 20.38 -117.11 -35.22
N THR A 107 21.51 -116.83 -34.57
CA THR A 107 22.26 -115.59 -34.75
C THR A 107 23.64 -115.93 -35.33
N PRO A 108 24.11 -115.27 -36.40
CA PRO A 108 25.44 -115.50 -36.95
C PRO A 108 26.55 -115.45 -35.90
N THR A 109 27.58 -116.27 -36.09
CA THR A 109 28.72 -116.34 -35.18
C THR A 109 29.54 -115.07 -35.33
N PHE A 110 29.57 -114.26 -34.28
CA PHE A 110 30.28 -112.98 -34.19
C PHE A 110 31.61 -113.20 -33.47
N LYS A 111 32.72 -112.98 -34.17
CA LYS A 111 34.08 -113.20 -33.66
C LYS A 111 34.86 -111.89 -33.53
N SER A 112 35.73 -111.84 -32.52
CA SER A 112 36.80 -110.85 -32.35
C SER A 112 38.11 -111.64 -32.36
N GLY A 113 38.88 -111.51 -33.44
CA GLY A 113 39.97 -112.45 -33.77
C GLY A 113 39.46 -113.89 -33.81
N GLU A 114 40.03 -114.76 -32.96
CA GLU A 114 39.62 -116.16 -32.81
C GLU A 114 38.51 -116.37 -31.76
N THR A 115 38.14 -115.34 -30.99
CA THR A 115 37.19 -115.48 -29.87
C THR A 115 35.76 -115.27 -30.34
N VAL A 116 34.90 -116.27 -30.12
CA VAL A 116 33.45 -116.14 -30.31
C VAL A 116 32.86 -115.29 -29.18
N LEU A 117 32.15 -114.22 -29.56
CA LEU A 117 31.54 -113.28 -28.62
C LEU A 117 30.09 -113.64 -28.28
N ASN A 118 29.40 -114.45 -29.09
CA ASN A 118 28.04 -114.91 -28.80
C ASN A 118 28.02 -115.67 -27.46
N LEU A 119 27.14 -115.24 -26.55
CA LEU A 119 26.97 -115.81 -25.20
C LEU A 119 28.25 -115.79 -24.32
N ASN A 120 29.30 -115.08 -24.73
CA ASN A 120 30.51 -114.91 -23.93
C ASN A 120 30.39 -113.67 -23.04
N TYR A 121 30.00 -113.88 -21.78
CA TYR A 121 29.77 -112.79 -20.82
C TYR A 121 31.02 -112.29 -20.11
N THR A 122 32.17 -112.96 -20.30
CA THR A 122 33.40 -112.68 -19.54
C THR A 122 33.87 -111.23 -19.70
N VAL A 123 33.86 -110.72 -20.94
CA VAL A 123 34.34 -109.35 -21.23
C VAL A 123 33.35 -108.30 -20.71
N PRO A 124 32.03 -108.37 -21.01
CA PRO A 124 31.06 -107.44 -20.44
C PRO A 124 30.99 -107.43 -18.91
N ASP A 125 31.09 -108.58 -18.25
CA ASP A 125 31.00 -108.67 -16.79
C ASP A 125 32.24 -108.11 -16.09
N LYS A 126 33.44 -108.43 -16.60
CA LYS A 126 34.69 -107.81 -16.10
C LYS A 126 34.67 -106.30 -16.30
N PHE A 127 34.16 -105.83 -17.43
CA PHE A 127 34.03 -104.40 -17.70
C PHE A 127 33.06 -103.74 -16.71
N PHE A 128 31.87 -104.32 -16.52
CA PHE A 128 30.87 -103.84 -15.57
C PHE A 128 31.42 -103.73 -14.14
N ALA A 129 32.14 -104.75 -13.66
CA ALA A 129 32.75 -104.75 -12.33
C ALA A 129 33.85 -103.69 -12.17
N ARG A 130 34.71 -103.50 -13.20
CA ARG A 130 35.83 -102.54 -13.14
C ARG A 130 35.39 -101.08 -13.24
N THR A 131 34.28 -100.83 -13.92
CA THR A 131 33.77 -99.47 -14.18
C THR A 131 32.72 -99.03 -13.17
N GLY A 132 32.46 -99.83 -12.14
CA GLY A 132 31.49 -99.48 -11.09
C GLY A 132 30.03 -99.54 -11.56
N GLY A 133 29.73 -100.31 -12.61
CA GLY A 133 28.36 -100.52 -13.08
C GLY A 133 28.05 -100.04 -14.50
N THR A 134 29.05 -99.62 -15.29
CA THR A 134 28.83 -99.27 -16.70
C THR A 134 28.46 -100.52 -17.51
N ILE A 135 27.32 -100.43 -18.19
CA ILE A 135 26.82 -101.51 -19.04
C ILE A 135 27.72 -101.64 -20.26
N ALA A 136 28.02 -102.86 -20.66
CA ALA A 136 28.75 -103.20 -21.86
C ALA A 136 27.98 -104.25 -22.66
N THR A 137 27.89 -104.07 -23.98
CA THR A 137 27.12 -104.94 -24.86
C THR A 137 27.77 -105.06 -26.22
N VAL A 138 27.70 -106.26 -26.80
CA VAL A 138 28.01 -106.50 -28.20
C VAL A 138 26.73 -106.87 -28.93
N PHE A 139 26.48 -106.18 -30.03
CA PHE A 139 25.43 -106.49 -30.99
C PHE A 139 26.04 -107.09 -32.26
N ALA A 140 25.47 -108.20 -32.74
CA ALA A 140 25.81 -108.76 -34.04
C ALA A 140 24.74 -108.36 -35.06
N ARG A 141 25.16 -107.97 -36.27
CA ARG A 141 24.25 -107.68 -37.35
C ARG A 141 23.68 -108.99 -37.90
N THR A 142 22.36 -109.11 -37.88
CA THR A 142 21.60 -110.27 -38.37
C THR A 142 20.57 -109.76 -39.36
N GLY A 143 20.88 -109.87 -40.66
CA GLY A 143 20.10 -109.22 -41.71
C GLY A 143 20.12 -107.69 -41.58
N ASP A 144 18.94 -107.10 -41.47
CA ASP A 144 18.73 -105.65 -41.30
C ASP A 144 18.60 -105.23 -39.82
N ASP A 145 18.80 -106.15 -38.87
CA ASP A 145 18.69 -105.85 -37.45
C ASP A 145 20.00 -106.12 -36.69
N PHE A 146 20.08 -105.55 -35.49
CA PHE A 146 21.18 -105.77 -34.55
C PHE A 146 20.67 -106.60 -33.36
N VAL A 147 21.18 -107.81 -33.21
CA VAL A 147 20.81 -108.74 -32.14
C VAL A 147 21.83 -108.62 -31.02
N ARG A 148 21.36 -108.47 -29.77
CA ARG A 148 22.24 -108.46 -28.59
C ARG A 148 22.82 -109.86 -28.36
N VAL A 149 24.12 -110.06 -28.63
CA VAL A 149 24.77 -111.37 -28.56
C VAL A 149 25.57 -111.63 -27.29
N THR A 150 25.99 -110.58 -26.59
CA THR A 150 26.50 -110.66 -25.21
C THR A 150 26.33 -109.32 -24.52
N THR A 151 26.05 -109.32 -23.21
CA THR A 151 25.75 -108.11 -22.45
C THR A 151 25.89 -108.29 -20.95
N SER A 152 26.28 -107.22 -20.25
CA SER A 152 26.11 -107.07 -18.79
C SER A 152 24.77 -106.43 -18.40
N LEU A 153 23.98 -105.95 -19.37
CA LEU A 153 22.66 -105.36 -19.14
C LEU A 153 21.66 -106.40 -18.65
N LYS A 154 20.97 -106.07 -17.56
CA LYS A 154 19.87 -106.87 -17.01
C LYS A 154 18.54 -106.11 -17.17
N LYS A 155 17.47 -106.86 -17.37
CA LYS A 155 16.08 -106.37 -17.33
C LYS A 155 15.64 -106.20 -15.86
N GLU A 156 14.46 -105.61 -15.65
CA GLU A 156 13.86 -105.42 -14.32
C GLU A 156 13.71 -106.73 -13.53
N ASN A 157 13.48 -107.86 -14.21
CA ASN A 157 13.39 -109.19 -13.60
C ASN A 157 14.76 -109.81 -13.22
N GLY A 158 15.87 -109.10 -13.44
CA GLY A 158 17.23 -109.55 -13.15
C GLY A 158 17.87 -110.42 -14.23
N GLU A 159 17.12 -110.84 -15.26
CA GLU A 159 17.66 -111.61 -16.37
C GLU A 159 18.46 -110.73 -17.34
N ARG A 160 19.48 -111.30 -17.98
CA ARG A 160 20.25 -110.56 -19.00
C ARG A 160 19.36 -110.21 -20.18
N ALA A 161 19.54 -109.02 -20.73
CA ALA A 161 18.78 -108.53 -21.88
C ALA A 161 19.27 -109.14 -23.21
N ILE A 162 19.65 -110.42 -23.20
CA ILE A 162 20.25 -111.15 -24.31
C ILE A 162 19.19 -111.48 -25.40
N GLY A 163 19.59 -111.48 -26.67
CA GLY A 163 18.73 -111.82 -27.82
C GLY A 163 17.67 -110.75 -28.19
N THR A 164 17.61 -109.65 -27.46
CA THR A 164 16.74 -108.52 -27.82
C THR A 164 17.32 -107.76 -29.02
N LEU A 165 16.44 -107.27 -29.88
CA LEU A 165 16.81 -106.42 -31.00
C LEU A 165 17.09 -104.98 -30.54
N LEU A 166 17.98 -104.29 -31.25
CA LEU A 166 18.06 -102.84 -31.15
C LEU A 166 16.78 -102.24 -31.73
N ASP A 167 16.10 -101.41 -30.93
CA ASP A 167 14.83 -100.81 -31.33
C ASP A 167 15.02 -99.88 -32.55
N ARG A 168 14.24 -100.12 -33.61
CA ARG A 168 14.26 -99.34 -34.85
C ARG A 168 13.78 -97.89 -34.65
N ALA A 169 12.96 -97.64 -33.64
CA ALA A 169 12.53 -96.29 -33.27
C ALA A 169 13.63 -95.52 -32.51
N HIS A 170 14.62 -96.23 -31.95
CA HIS A 170 15.71 -95.58 -31.23
C HIS A 170 16.68 -94.92 -32.21
N PRO A 171 17.09 -93.65 -31.99
CA PRO A 171 17.96 -92.91 -32.92
C PRO A 171 19.29 -93.60 -33.23
N SER A 172 19.80 -94.43 -32.31
CA SER A 172 21.02 -95.21 -32.53
C SER A 172 20.90 -96.23 -33.67
N TYR A 173 19.71 -96.76 -33.95
CA TYR A 173 19.53 -97.72 -35.04
C TYR A 173 19.83 -97.08 -36.40
N LYS A 174 19.27 -95.88 -36.64
CA LYS A 174 19.51 -95.13 -37.89
C LYS A 174 20.98 -94.76 -38.05
N ALA A 175 21.64 -94.32 -36.97
CA ALA A 175 23.05 -93.97 -36.97
C ALA A 175 23.95 -95.19 -37.29
N LEU A 176 23.71 -96.32 -36.62
CA LEU A 176 24.49 -97.54 -36.84
C LEU A 176 24.28 -98.13 -38.24
N MET A 177 23.07 -98.05 -38.79
CA MET A 177 22.81 -98.45 -40.18
C MET A 177 23.53 -97.56 -41.20
N ALA A 178 23.72 -96.27 -40.90
CA ALA A 178 24.56 -95.36 -41.67
C ALA A 178 26.07 -95.56 -41.44
N GLY A 179 26.45 -96.42 -40.47
CA GLY A 179 27.84 -96.66 -40.08
C GLY A 179 28.45 -95.53 -39.25
N GLU A 180 27.61 -94.70 -38.63
CA GLU A 180 28.00 -93.61 -37.75
C GLU A 180 27.83 -94.01 -36.28
N PRO A 181 28.72 -93.55 -35.38
CA PRO A 181 28.54 -93.75 -33.95
C PRO A 181 27.35 -92.93 -33.43
N PHE A 182 26.66 -93.45 -32.42
CA PHE A 182 25.57 -92.73 -31.76
C PHE A 182 25.90 -92.47 -30.30
N ARG A 183 25.65 -91.25 -29.84
CA ARG A 183 25.78 -90.86 -28.43
C ARG A 183 24.56 -90.06 -27.98
N GLY A 184 23.93 -90.47 -26.88
CA GLY A 184 22.85 -89.71 -26.29
C GLY A 184 22.26 -90.36 -25.05
N LEU A 185 21.48 -89.58 -24.30
CA LEU A 185 20.74 -90.07 -23.15
C LEU A 185 19.59 -90.98 -23.62
N ALA A 186 19.54 -92.21 -23.12
CA ALA A 186 18.48 -93.17 -23.43
C ALA A 186 18.00 -93.89 -22.17
N TRP A 187 16.70 -94.14 -22.09
CA TRP A 187 16.11 -94.91 -21.01
C TRP A 187 16.08 -96.38 -21.40
N LEU A 188 16.76 -97.22 -20.64
CA LEU A 188 16.76 -98.67 -20.82
C LEU A 188 16.21 -99.31 -19.56
N PHE A 189 15.08 -100.01 -19.68
CA PHE A 189 14.41 -100.70 -18.56
C PHE A 189 14.20 -99.79 -17.33
N GLY A 190 13.69 -98.57 -17.57
CA GLY A 190 13.40 -97.60 -16.51
C GLY A 190 14.60 -96.89 -15.91
N VAL A 191 15.83 -97.16 -16.39
CA VAL A 191 17.06 -96.49 -15.92
C VAL A 191 17.62 -95.58 -17.02
N PRO A 192 17.94 -94.31 -16.73
CA PRO A 192 18.58 -93.41 -17.69
C PRO A 192 20.06 -93.75 -17.82
N TYR A 193 20.49 -94.02 -19.06
CA TYR A 193 21.87 -94.25 -19.41
C TYR A 193 22.37 -93.23 -20.42
N MET A 194 23.55 -92.66 -20.19
CA MET A 194 24.30 -92.04 -21.28
C MET A 194 24.84 -93.16 -22.18
N SER A 195 24.15 -93.33 -23.30
CA SER A 195 24.34 -94.44 -24.23
C SER A 195 25.31 -94.05 -25.33
N LYS A 196 26.33 -94.88 -25.55
CA LYS A 196 27.26 -94.75 -26.67
C LYS A 196 27.31 -96.05 -27.46
N TYR A 197 27.09 -95.96 -28.77
CA TYR A 197 27.17 -97.06 -29.70
C TYR A 197 28.27 -96.79 -30.73
N GLU A 198 29.11 -97.79 -30.98
CA GLU A 198 30.16 -97.76 -32.01
C GLU A 198 29.91 -98.87 -33.02
N PRO A 199 29.78 -98.56 -34.33
CA PRO A 199 29.66 -99.58 -35.35
C PRO A 199 31.00 -100.30 -35.51
N VAL A 200 30.98 -101.64 -35.44
CA VAL A 200 32.17 -102.46 -35.71
C VAL A 200 32.14 -102.99 -37.13
N ARG A 201 33.29 -102.92 -37.79
CA ARG A 201 33.46 -103.23 -39.22
C ARG A 201 34.34 -104.46 -39.40
N ASP A 202 34.05 -105.22 -40.46
CA ASP A 202 34.94 -106.29 -40.92
C ASP A 202 36.12 -105.74 -41.73
N ALA A 203 37.02 -106.62 -42.17
CA ALA A 203 38.17 -106.25 -42.99
C ALA A 203 37.79 -105.61 -44.35
N ALA A 204 36.55 -105.79 -44.82
CA ALA A 204 36.01 -105.17 -46.03
C ALA A 204 35.34 -103.80 -45.75
N GLY A 205 35.34 -103.34 -44.50
CA GLY A 205 34.74 -102.06 -44.09
C GLY A 205 33.23 -102.10 -43.88
N LYS A 206 32.58 -103.26 -44.00
CA LYS A 206 31.14 -103.43 -43.82
C LYS A 206 30.81 -103.50 -42.33
N VAL A 207 29.75 -102.79 -41.91
CA VAL A 207 29.26 -102.85 -40.52
C VAL A 207 28.67 -104.23 -40.25
N VAL A 208 29.34 -104.99 -39.38
CA VAL A 208 28.99 -106.36 -39.00
C VAL A 208 28.39 -106.47 -37.59
N GLY A 209 28.46 -105.40 -36.79
CA GLY A 209 27.90 -105.35 -35.45
C GLY A 209 28.02 -103.95 -34.84
N ALA A 210 27.77 -103.86 -33.54
CA ALA A 210 28.04 -102.65 -32.76
C ALA A 210 28.50 -102.97 -31.34
N LEU A 211 29.45 -102.20 -30.83
CA LEU A 211 29.75 -102.13 -29.40
C LEU A 211 28.85 -101.09 -28.76
N TYR A 212 28.42 -101.34 -27.53
CA TYR A 212 27.63 -100.42 -26.76
C TYR A 212 28.14 -100.33 -25.33
N VAL A 213 28.23 -99.11 -24.84
CA VAL A 213 28.33 -98.83 -23.41
C VAL A 213 27.21 -97.92 -22.94
N GLY A 214 26.73 -98.18 -21.72
CA GLY A 214 25.72 -97.35 -21.04
C GLY A 214 26.19 -96.94 -19.66
N VAL A 215 26.46 -95.66 -19.47
CA VAL A 215 26.82 -95.08 -18.17
C VAL A 215 25.54 -94.73 -17.41
N ASP A 216 25.33 -95.28 -16.23
CA ASP A 216 24.18 -94.97 -15.39
C ASP A 216 24.31 -93.54 -14.88
N VAL A 217 23.33 -92.67 -15.20
CA VAL A 217 23.39 -91.25 -14.85
C VAL A 217 22.40 -90.87 -13.75
N ARG A 218 21.82 -91.82 -13.01
CA ARG A 218 20.79 -91.53 -11.99
C ARG A 218 21.30 -90.61 -10.89
N THR A 219 22.50 -90.84 -10.38
CA THR A 219 23.08 -90.09 -9.27
C THR A 219 23.36 -88.65 -9.68
N GLU A 220 23.99 -88.47 -10.82
CA GLU A 220 24.40 -87.17 -11.33
C GLU A 220 23.20 -86.37 -11.83
N LEU A 221 22.20 -87.03 -12.43
CA LEU A 221 20.93 -86.42 -12.76
C LEU A 221 20.21 -85.94 -11.50
N ALA A 222 20.18 -86.72 -10.40
CA ALA A 222 19.59 -86.29 -9.14
C ALA A 222 20.28 -85.03 -8.57
N LEU A 223 21.62 -84.98 -8.61
CA LEU A 223 22.38 -83.79 -8.21
C LEU A 223 22.05 -82.55 -9.07
N LEU A 224 21.86 -82.74 -10.38
CA LEU A 224 21.43 -81.67 -11.28
C LEU A 224 20.02 -81.18 -10.91
N LYS A 225 19.08 -82.10 -10.62
CA LYS A 225 17.72 -81.74 -10.17
C LYS A 225 17.76 -80.91 -8.89
N ASP A 226 18.54 -81.33 -7.90
CA ASP A 226 18.63 -80.64 -6.62
C ASP A 226 19.28 -79.26 -6.74
N LYS A 227 20.31 -79.11 -7.58
CA LYS A 227 20.93 -77.80 -7.87
C LYS A 227 19.95 -76.84 -8.55
N ILE A 228 19.16 -77.30 -9.52
CA ILE A 228 18.15 -76.46 -10.17
C ILE A 228 17.07 -76.06 -9.15
N ARG A 229 16.63 -77.01 -8.31
CA ARG A 229 15.61 -76.79 -7.28
C ARG A 229 16.02 -75.77 -6.20
N ALA A 230 17.30 -75.75 -5.83
CA ALA A 230 17.82 -74.88 -4.78
C ALA A 230 17.82 -73.39 -5.17
N HIS A 231 17.78 -73.07 -6.47
CA HIS A 231 17.74 -71.69 -6.93
C HIS A 231 16.32 -71.14 -6.81
N THR A 232 16.19 -70.03 -6.09
CA THR A 232 14.92 -69.33 -5.86
C THR A 232 14.96 -67.95 -6.47
N VAL A 233 13.78 -67.42 -6.79
CA VAL A 233 13.63 -66.07 -7.32
C VAL A 233 12.63 -65.32 -6.45
N GLY A 234 13.07 -64.27 -5.77
CA GLY A 234 12.26 -63.66 -4.71
C GLY A 234 12.02 -64.63 -3.54
N LYS A 235 10.86 -64.52 -2.88
CA LYS A 235 10.51 -65.37 -1.73
C LYS A 235 9.87 -66.67 -2.19
N THR A 236 8.93 -66.58 -3.13
CA THR A 236 8.11 -67.73 -3.57
C THR A 236 8.44 -68.25 -4.97
N GLY A 237 9.09 -67.44 -5.81
CA GLY A 237 9.52 -67.85 -7.15
C GLY A 237 10.64 -68.88 -7.16
N GLY A 238 10.84 -69.51 -8.31
CA GLY A 238 11.82 -70.58 -8.49
C GLY A 238 11.85 -71.09 -9.91
N TYR A 239 12.75 -72.04 -10.14
CA TYR A 239 12.97 -72.65 -11.45
C TYR A 239 12.30 -74.01 -11.55
N PHE A 240 11.81 -74.31 -12.74
CA PHE A 240 11.24 -75.59 -13.11
C PHE A 240 11.68 -75.97 -14.52
N VAL A 241 11.68 -77.26 -14.81
CA VAL A 241 12.08 -77.80 -16.11
C VAL A 241 10.99 -78.71 -16.63
N ILE A 242 10.60 -78.51 -17.88
CA ILE A 242 9.58 -79.28 -18.58
C ILE A 242 10.16 -80.00 -19.80
N ASP A 243 9.58 -81.14 -20.14
CA ASP A 243 9.93 -81.87 -21.36
C ASP A 243 9.28 -81.21 -22.58
N GLY A 244 10.09 -80.68 -23.50
CA GLY A 244 9.62 -80.09 -24.75
C GLY A 244 9.66 -81.06 -25.94
N LYS A 245 10.05 -82.32 -25.75
CA LYS A 245 10.13 -83.32 -26.82
C LYS A 245 8.72 -83.68 -27.31
N PRO A 246 8.47 -83.70 -28.64
CA PRO A 246 7.20 -84.17 -29.18
C PRO A 246 6.95 -85.64 -28.79
N GLY A 247 5.80 -85.91 -28.16
CA GLY A 247 5.44 -87.24 -27.69
C GLY A 247 4.44 -87.20 -26.52
N ALA A 248 4.20 -88.35 -25.90
CA ALA A 248 3.26 -88.46 -24.77
C ALA A 248 3.70 -87.68 -23.52
N ASP A 249 5.01 -87.47 -23.36
CA ASP A 249 5.58 -86.71 -22.24
C ASP A 249 5.74 -85.21 -22.53
N GLN A 250 5.33 -84.70 -23.71
CA GLN A 250 5.45 -83.27 -24.03
C GLN A 250 4.66 -82.42 -23.02
N GLY A 251 5.33 -81.46 -22.39
CA GLY A 251 4.78 -80.60 -21.34
C GLY A 251 4.80 -81.22 -19.94
N LYS A 252 5.44 -82.39 -19.75
CA LYS A 252 5.62 -83.01 -18.44
C LYS A 252 6.67 -82.26 -17.62
N VAL A 253 6.34 -81.96 -16.37
CA VAL A 253 7.28 -81.32 -15.44
C VAL A 253 8.28 -82.35 -14.95
N LEU A 254 9.56 -82.09 -15.19
CA LEU A 254 10.66 -82.96 -14.80
C LEU A 254 11.31 -82.51 -13.49
N ILE A 255 11.43 -81.20 -13.30
CA ILE A 255 12.05 -80.58 -12.12
C ILE A 255 11.15 -79.44 -11.69
N ASP A 256 10.82 -79.38 -10.41
CA ASP A 256 10.10 -78.23 -9.87
C ASP A 256 10.47 -78.05 -8.39
N ARG A 257 10.45 -76.80 -7.93
CA ARG A 257 10.52 -76.48 -6.50
C ARG A 257 9.36 -77.12 -5.73
N ASN A 258 8.17 -77.10 -6.31
CA ASN A 258 7.02 -77.83 -5.82
C ASN A 258 7.04 -79.26 -6.40
N THR A 259 7.60 -80.19 -5.64
CA THR A 259 7.73 -81.60 -6.04
C THR A 259 6.38 -82.27 -6.33
N ALA A 260 5.25 -81.75 -5.84
CA ALA A 260 3.92 -82.26 -6.19
C ALA A 260 3.53 -82.00 -7.66
N ARG A 261 4.26 -81.12 -8.37
CA ARG A 261 4.08 -80.87 -9.81
C ARG A 261 4.92 -81.80 -10.67
N GLU A 262 5.99 -82.39 -10.15
CA GLU A 262 6.85 -83.30 -10.93
C GLU A 262 6.03 -84.51 -11.43
N GLY A 263 6.18 -84.85 -12.71
CA GLY A 263 5.43 -85.91 -13.38
C GLY A 263 4.06 -85.50 -13.92
N LYS A 264 3.49 -84.35 -13.53
CA LYS A 264 2.26 -83.82 -14.11
C LYS A 264 2.52 -83.24 -15.51
N ASN A 265 1.57 -83.42 -16.42
CA ASN A 265 1.62 -82.80 -17.75
C ASN A 265 0.86 -81.46 -17.72
N LEU A 266 1.58 -80.38 -18.02
CA LEU A 266 1.05 -79.00 -18.00
C LEU A 266 0.85 -78.41 -19.41
N LEU A 267 0.95 -79.21 -20.49
CA LEU A 267 0.82 -78.73 -21.87
C LEU A 267 -0.52 -78.02 -22.15
N GLY A 268 -1.57 -78.42 -21.44
CA GLY A 268 -2.91 -77.82 -21.53
C GLY A 268 -3.19 -76.74 -20.48
N ALA A 269 -2.26 -76.45 -19.57
CA ALA A 269 -2.47 -75.50 -18.50
C ALA A 269 -2.64 -74.08 -19.05
N LYS A 270 -3.70 -73.41 -18.61
CA LYS A 270 -4.02 -72.03 -18.97
C LYS A 270 -3.87 -71.11 -17.77
N ASP A 271 -3.46 -69.88 -18.03
CA ASP A 271 -3.50 -68.81 -17.05
C ASP A 271 -4.92 -68.21 -16.92
N VAL A 272 -5.11 -67.21 -16.06
CA VAL A 272 -6.41 -66.53 -15.89
C VAL A 272 -6.88 -65.82 -17.16
N GLY A 273 -5.95 -65.37 -18.02
CA GLY A 273 -6.23 -64.82 -19.34
C GLY A 273 -6.58 -65.86 -20.42
N GLY A 274 -6.55 -67.15 -20.09
CA GLY A 274 -6.80 -68.25 -21.03
C GLY A 274 -5.60 -68.64 -21.90
N GLN A 275 -4.43 -68.03 -21.66
CA GLN A 275 -3.17 -68.27 -22.38
C GLN A 275 -2.57 -69.61 -21.98
N ALA A 276 -2.27 -70.45 -22.98
CA ALA A 276 -1.64 -71.76 -22.78
C ALA A 276 -0.13 -71.62 -22.55
N TRP A 277 0.25 -71.10 -21.39
CA TRP A 277 1.60 -70.62 -21.09
C TRP A 277 2.70 -71.68 -21.28
N VAL A 278 2.46 -72.96 -20.97
CA VAL A 278 3.44 -74.03 -21.18
C VAL A 278 3.69 -74.32 -22.66
N ARG A 279 2.61 -74.32 -23.46
CA ARG A 279 2.72 -74.52 -24.91
C ARG A 279 3.51 -73.40 -25.55
N GLU A 280 3.25 -72.17 -25.13
CA GLU A 280 3.94 -71.00 -25.64
C GLU A 280 5.44 -71.03 -25.34
N MET A 281 5.85 -71.46 -24.15
CA MET A 281 7.27 -71.60 -23.83
C MET A 281 7.96 -72.66 -24.70
N ILE A 282 7.28 -73.78 -24.99
CA ILE A 282 7.82 -74.85 -25.85
C ILE A 282 7.92 -74.38 -27.32
N GLU A 283 6.94 -73.61 -27.81
CA GLU A 283 6.90 -73.10 -29.18
C GLU A 283 7.91 -71.96 -29.41
N GLN A 284 7.99 -70.99 -28.49
CA GLN A 284 8.88 -69.84 -28.58
C GLN A 284 10.35 -70.21 -28.29
N LYS A 285 10.58 -71.26 -27.50
CA LYS A 285 11.89 -71.80 -27.09
C LYS A 285 12.74 -70.88 -26.22
N ASP A 286 12.62 -69.57 -26.34
CA ASP A 286 13.30 -68.58 -25.50
C ASP A 286 12.42 -67.33 -25.38
N GLY A 287 12.34 -66.74 -24.19
CA GLY A 287 11.54 -65.53 -24.00
C GLY A 287 11.19 -65.20 -22.55
N ILE A 288 10.33 -64.19 -22.41
CA ILE A 288 9.72 -63.79 -21.14
C ILE A 288 8.22 -63.76 -21.33
N LEU A 289 7.50 -64.46 -20.46
CA LEU A 289 6.06 -64.52 -20.45
C LEU A 289 5.52 -63.87 -19.18
N ARG A 290 4.75 -62.79 -19.30
CA ARG A 290 4.03 -62.19 -18.18
C ARG A 290 2.60 -62.71 -18.17
N HIS A 291 2.21 -63.37 -17.08
CA HIS A 291 0.94 -64.08 -16.98
C HIS A 291 0.46 -64.16 -15.53
N THR A 292 -0.81 -64.50 -15.33
CA THR A 292 -1.42 -64.47 -14.00
C THR A 292 -1.98 -65.84 -13.67
N LEU A 293 -1.48 -66.45 -12.58
CA LEU A 293 -1.85 -67.81 -12.19
C LEU A 293 -2.12 -67.90 -10.68
N ALA A 294 -2.93 -68.88 -10.28
CA ALA A 294 -3.10 -69.23 -8.88
C ALA A 294 -1.86 -70.00 -8.39
N ASP A 295 -1.34 -69.64 -7.22
CA ASP A 295 -0.12 -70.26 -6.66
C ASP A 295 -0.29 -71.75 -6.36
N THR A 296 -1.50 -72.14 -5.96
CA THR A 296 -1.95 -73.51 -5.69
C THR A 296 -3.34 -73.73 -6.28
N GLU A 297 -3.77 -74.99 -6.43
CA GLU A 297 -5.16 -75.29 -6.81
C GLU A 297 -6.12 -74.64 -5.79
N GLY A 298 -6.80 -73.55 -6.20
CA GLY A 298 -7.69 -72.74 -5.35
C GLY A 298 -7.04 -71.55 -4.60
N GLY A 299 -5.76 -71.24 -4.86
CA GLY A 299 -5.02 -70.16 -4.20
C GLY A 299 -5.23 -68.76 -4.80
N ALA A 300 -4.62 -67.75 -4.17
CA ALA A 300 -4.63 -66.37 -4.66
C ALA A 300 -3.99 -66.28 -6.05
N THR A 301 -4.67 -65.57 -6.95
CA THR A 301 -4.20 -65.29 -8.30
C THR A 301 -3.16 -64.18 -8.23
N ARG A 302 -1.93 -64.46 -8.67
CA ARG A 302 -0.82 -63.51 -8.61
C ARG A 302 -0.22 -63.31 -10.01
N GLU A 303 0.11 -62.07 -10.31
CA GLU A 303 0.81 -61.74 -11.55
C GLU A 303 2.30 -62.09 -11.39
N ARG A 304 2.84 -62.76 -12.40
CA ARG A 304 4.22 -63.21 -12.42
C ARG A 304 4.78 -63.11 -13.83
N PHE A 305 6.10 -63.00 -13.93
CA PHE A 305 6.78 -63.19 -15.21
C PHE A 305 7.66 -64.43 -15.13
N THR A 306 7.67 -65.18 -16.22
CA THR A 306 8.42 -66.41 -16.37
C THR A 306 9.43 -66.21 -17.50
N VAL A 307 10.71 -66.27 -17.14
CA VAL A 307 11.82 -66.26 -18.10
C VAL A 307 12.13 -67.71 -18.45
N PHE A 308 12.21 -68.05 -19.73
CA PHE A 308 12.40 -69.43 -20.15
C PHE A 308 13.33 -69.55 -21.35
N SER A 309 13.98 -70.71 -21.45
CA SER A 309 14.87 -71.07 -22.56
C SER A 309 14.90 -72.58 -22.76
N GLN A 310 15.21 -73.03 -23.98
CA GLN A 310 15.26 -74.43 -24.35
C GLN A 310 16.71 -74.92 -24.44
N TYR A 311 17.01 -76.03 -23.76
CA TYR A 311 18.21 -76.80 -24.00
C TYR A 311 18.04 -77.70 -25.24
N PRO A 312 18.77 -77.47 -26.35
CA PRO A 312 18.46 -78.08 -27.64
C PRO A 312 18.60 -79.61 -27.71
N ASP A 313 19.63 -80.18 -27.08
CA ASP A 313 19.96 -81.61 -27.19
C ASP A 313 18.88 -82.51 -26.60
N TRP A 314 18.35 -82.12 -25.44
CA TRP A 314 17.33 -82.89 -24.72
C TRP A 314 15.92 -82.33 -24.94
N LYS A 315 15.81 -81.18 -25.64
CA LYS A 315 14.57 -80.42 -25.84
C LYS A 315 13.87 -80.04 -24.54
N LEU A 316 14.63 -79.86 -23.46
CA LEU A 316 14.08 -79.44 -22.17
C LEU A 316 13.89 -77.93 -22.17
N VAL A 317 12.77 -77.44 -21.64
CA VAL A 317 12.57 -76.02 -21.39
C VAL A 317 12.80 -75.74 -19.92
N ILE A 318 13.76 -74.88 -19.63
CA ILE A 318 14.08 -74.38 -18.30
C ILE A 318 13.34 -73.06 -18.15
N ALA A 319 12.60 -72.90 -17.07
CA ALA A 319 11.80 -71.72 -16.83
C ALA A 319 11.94 -71.27 -15.37
N GLY A 320 12.24 -70.00 -15.16
CA GLY A 320 12.27 -69.34 -13.86
C GLY A 320 11.10 -68.38 -13.73
N THR A 321 10.41 -68.39 -12.60
CA THR A 321 9.25 -67.52 -12.35
C THR A 321 9.50 -66.57 -11.19
N ALA A 322 9.13 -65.29 -11.36
CA ALA A 322 9.13 -64.26 -10.33
C ALA A 322 7.77 -63.57 -10.23
N TYR A 323 7.33 -63.26 -9.01
CA TYR A 323 6.04 -62.61 -8.76
C TYR A 323 6.20 -61.09 -8.69
N VAL A 324 5.31 -60.38 -9.41
CA VAL A 324 5.38 -58.92 -9.54
C VAL A 324 5.15 -58.25 -8.18
N ASP A 325 4.13 -58.68 -7.44
CA ASP A 325 3.79 -58.13 -6.12
C ASP A 325 4.94 -58.18 -5.10
N GLU A 326 5.75 -59.24 -5.11
CA GLU A 326 6.94 -59.38 -4.26
C GLU A 326 8.05 -58.39 -4.61
N LEU A 327 8.20 -58.04 -5.89
CA LEU A 327 9.14 -57.02 -6.34
C LEU A 327 8.66 -55.62 -5.96
N GLU A 328 7.35 -55.36 -6.01
CA GLU A 328 6.79 -54.02 -5.76
C GLU A 328 6.61 -53.68 -4.28
N ALA A 329 6.40 -54.69 -3.41
CA ALA A 329 5.99 -54.49 -2.02
C ALA A 329 6.95 -53.57 -1.23
N ASP A 330 8.26 -53.79 -1.35
CA ASP A 330 9.26 -53.02 -0.62
C ASP A 330 9.38 -51.57 -1.15
N LEU A 331 9.21 -51.38 -2.47
CA LEU A 331 9.22 -50.05 -3.11
C LEU A 331 7.97 -49.24 -2.76
N ILE A 332 6.79 -49.86 -2.75
CA ILE A 332 5.53 -49.19 -2.38
C ILE A 332 5.55 -48.77 -0.91
N ALA A 333 6.07 -49.63 -0.03
CA ALA A 333 6.24 -49.29 1.39
C ALA A 333 7.20 -48.11 1.59
N ALA A 334 8.33 -48.09 0.86
CA ALA A 334 9.26 -46.96 0.88
C ALA A 334 8.60 -45.66 0.38
N ARG A 335 7.89 -45.71 -0.76
CA ARG A 335 7.13 -44.55 -1.30
C ARG A 335 6.17 -43.95 -0.27
N ASN A 336 5.37 -44.79 0.39
CA ASN A 336 4.38 -44.31 1.35
C ASN A 336 5.03 -43.66 2.59
N ARG A 337 6.16 -44.19 3.07
CA ARG A 337 6.94 -43.56 4.16
C ARG A 337 7.52 -42.21 3.73
N PHE A 338 8.06 -42.10 2.52
CA PHE A 338 8.57 -40.84 1.97
C PHE A 338 7.46 -39.78 1.82
N LEU A 339 6.26 -40.18 1.35
CA LEU A 339 5.12 -39.26 1.24
C LEU A 339 4.64 -38.76 2.60
N LEU A 340 4.57 -39.63 3.63
CA LEU A 340 4.18 -39.24 4.98
C LEU A 340 5.21 -38.28 5.62
N LEU A 341 6.50 -38.56 5.47
CA LEU A 341 7.57 -37.68 5.95
C LEU A 341 7.55 -36.32 5.23
N GLY A 342 7.30 -36.31 3.92
CA GLY A 342 7.15 -35.09 3.13
C GLY A 342 5.96 -34.23 3.58
N LEU A 343 4.80 -34.86 3.85
CA LEU A 343 3.63 -34.18 4.39
C LEU A 343 3.89 -33.59 5.79
N ALA A 344 4.54 -34.34 6.67
CA ALA A 344 4.87 -33.88 8.02
C ALA A 344 5.84 -32.69 7.99
N LEU A 345 6.90 -32.75 7.17
CA LEU A 345 7.86 -31.67 6.99
C LEU A 345 7.19 -30.44 6.35
N GLY A 346 6.33 -30.65 5.37
CA GLY A 346 5.56 -29.58 4.73
C GLY A 346 4.64 -28.84 5.69
N ALA A 347 3.93 -29.58 6.55
CA ALA A 347 3.09 -28.99 7.59
C ALA A 347 3.92 -28.18 8.61
N LEU A 348 5.08 -28.68 9.02
CA LEU A 348 6.01 -27.97 9.91
C LEU A 348 6.53 -26.67 9.28
N LEU A 349 6.96 -26.71 8.02
CA LEU A 349 7.43 -25.54 7.30
C LEU A 349 6.31 -24.50 7.11
N ALA A 350 5.09 -24.94 6.78
CA ALA A 350 3.94 -24.05 6.66
C ALA A 350 3.56 -23.39 7.99
N ALA A 351 3.60 -24.14 9.10
CA ALA A 351 3.37 -23.60 10.44
C ALA A 351 4.45 -22.59 10.85
N GLY A 352 5.72 -22.89 10.56
CA GLY A 352 6.85 -21.98 10.81
C GLY A 352 6.77 -20.70 9.97
N LEU A 353 6.46 -20.83 8.68
CA LEU A 353 6.27 -19.71 7.77
C LEU A 353 5.07 -18.85 8.21
N TRP A 354 3.97 -19.47 8.61
CA TRP A 354 2.81 -18.76 9.15
C TRP A 354 3.15 -17.97 10.42
N TRP A 355 3.85 -18.59 11.37
CA TRP A 355 4.28 -17.92 12.60
C TRP A 355 5.22 -16.75 12.31
N MET A 356 6.18 -16.95 11.38
CA MET A 356 7.10 -15.90 10.93
C MET A 356 6.36 -14.74 10.25
N LEU A 357 5.48 -15.00 9.27
CA LEU A 357 4.73 -13.93 8.59
C LEU A 357 3.77 -13.21 9.54
N ARG A 358 3.16 -13.93 10.48
CA ARG A 358 2.26 -13.32 11.48
C ARG A 358 3.04 -12.35 12.38
N ARG A 359 4.21 -12.77 12.89
CA ARG A 359 5.02 -11.96 13.82
C ARG A 359 5.81 -10.86 13.12
N ALA A 360 6.33 -11.12 11.92
CA ALA A 360 7.20 -10.19 11.20
C ALA A 360 6.41 -9.13 10.42
N VAL A 361 5.21 -9.48 9.91
CA VAL A 361 4.43 -8.61 9.01
C VAL A 361 3.04 -8.31 9.58
N SER A 362 2.23 -9.32 9.88
CA SER A 362 0.80 -9.10 10.16
C SER A 362 0.53 -8.34 11.47
N ALA A 363 1.25 -8.66 12.55
CA ALA A 363 1.07 -7.99 13.84
C ALA A 363 1.52 -6.51 13.80
N PRO A 364 2.73 -6.16 13.31
CA PRO A 364 3.12 -4.75 13.13
C PRO A 364 2.18 -3.97 12.21
N MET A 365 1.66 -4.59 11.14
CA MET A 365 0.69 -3.94 10.26
C MET A 365 -0.64 -3.64 10.96
N ALA A 366 -1.11 -4.52 11.85
CA ALA A 366 -2.30 -4.25 12.65
C ALA A 366 -2.09 -3.07 13.61
N GLU A 367 -0.91 -2.94 14.21
CA GLU A 367 -0.56 -1.77 15.03
C GLU A 367 -0.54 -0.47 14.21
N VAL A 368 0.07 -0.50 13.02
CA VAL A 368 0.09 0.64 12.10
C VAL A 368 -1.32 1.07 11.72
N VAL A 369 -2.19 0.12 11.35
CA VAL A 369 -3.60 0.40 11.01
C VAL A 369 -4.33 1.00 12.20
N MET A 370 -4.20 0.43 13.39
CA MET A 370 -4.84 0.95 14.61
C MET A 370 -4.41 2.40 14.91
N VAL A 371 -3.11 2.71 14.81
CA VAL A 371 -2.64 4.09 15.05
C VAL A 371 -3.09 5.02 13.93
N ALA A 372 -3.08 4.58 12.67
CA ALA A 372 -3.61 5.37 11.56
C ALA A 372 -5.12 5.68 11.72
N GLU A 373 -5.92 4.71 12.17
CA GLU A 373 -7.34 4.91 12.50
C GLU A 373 -7.53 5.91 13.65
N ARG A 374 -6.68 5.86 14.69
CA ARG A 374 -6.69 6.83 15.79
C ARG A 374 -6.32 8.24 15.31
N VAL A 375 -5.28 8.37 14.49
CA VAL A 375 -4.89 9.65 13.87
C VAL A 375 -6.01 10.20 13.00
N ALA A 376 -6.66 9.35 12.19
CA ALA A 376 -7.82 9.74 11.39
C ALA A 376 -9.03 10.17 12.24
N ALA A 377 -9.19 9.59 13.43
CA ALA A 377 -10.20 9.98 14.41
C ALA A 377 -9.81 11.22 15.24
N GLY A 378 -8.63 11.82 14.99
CA GLY A 378 -8.14 13.02 15.67
C GLY A 378 -7.28 12.75 16.91
N ASP A 379 -7.03 11.51 17.30
CA ASP A 379 -6.14 11.19 18.42
C ASP A 379 -4.67 11.13 17.96
N LEU A 380 -3.97 12.25 18.18
CA LEU A 380 -2.55 12.43 17.84
C LEU A 380 -1.62 12.10 19.01
N THR A 381 -2.13 11.55 20.13
CA THR A 381 -1.32 11.18 21.31
C THR A 381 -0.55 9.88 21.12
N HIS A 382 -1.04 9.01 20.22
CA HIS A 382 -0.46 7.69 20.01
C HIS A 382 0.78 7.76 19.12
N ARG A 383 1.78 6.96 19.48
CA ARG A 383 3.03 6.79 18.73
C ARG A 383 3.30 5.32 18.53
N LEU A 384 3.92 5.00 17.40
CA LEU A 384 4.40 3.66 17.05
C LEU A 384 5.91 3.58 17.38
N PRO A 385 6.31 3.12 18.59
CA PRO A 385 7.71 2.93 18.90
C PRO A 385 8.27 1.80 18.03
N THR A 386 9.36 2.06 17.31
CA THR A 386 9.98 1.06 16.45
C THR A 386 11.50 1.16 16.45
N THR A 387 12.16 0.02 16.62
CA THR A 387 13.60 -0.16 16.41
C THR A 387 13.90 -0.83 15.07
N ARG A 388 12.86 -1.10 14.27
CA ARG A 388 12.97 -1.84 13.02
C ARG A 388 13.60 -0.99 11.92
N ARG A 389 14.43 -1.64 11.09
CA ARG A 389 15.13 -1.02 9.95
C ARG A 389 14.58 -1.48 8.60
N ASP A 390 13.49 -2.23 8.58
CA ASP A 390 12.76 -2.68 7.40
C ASP A 390 11.73 -1.63 6.93
N GLU A 391 11.05 -1.92 5.83
CA GLU A 391 10.01 -1.09 5.20
C GLU A 391 8.85 -0.83 6.17
N ILE A 392 8.54 -1.82 7.04
CA ILE A 392 7.52 -1.68 8.08
C ILE A 392 7.97 -0.64 9.12
N GLY A 393 9.22 -0.69 9.57
CA GLY A 393 9.79 0.33 10.44
C GLY A 393 9.82 1.72 9.79
N GLN A 394 10.08 1.80 8.49
CA GLN A 394 9.99 3.05 7.73
C GLN A 394 8.56 3.60 7.69
N LEU A 395 7.56 2.74 7.45
CA LEU A 395 6.15 3.13 7.48
C LEU A 395 5.71 3.61 8.88
N MET A 396 6.10 2.90 9.94
CA MET A 396 5.82 3.33 11.32
C MET A 396 6.38 4.72 11.61
N ARG A 397 7.63 5.00 11.19
CA ARG A 397 8.24 6.33 11.31
C ARG A 397 7.51 7.39 10.47
N ALA A 398 7.09 7.05 9.25
CA ALA A 398 6.33 7.96 8.39
C ALA A 398 4.97 8.34 9.02
N ILE A 399 4.25 7.37 9.58
CA ILE A 399 2.99 7.61 10.31
C ILE A 399 3.21 8.49 11.55
N ASN A 400 4.27 8.25 12.33
CA ASN A 400 4.63 9.15 13.43
C ASN A 400 4.91 10.56 12.93
N GLY A 401 5.65 10.72 11.82
CA GLY A 401 5.92 12.03 11.21
C GLY A 401 4.66 12.75 10.72
N VAL A 402 3.66 12.02 10.20
CA VAL A 402 2.33 12.58 9.89
C VAL A 402 1.63 13.05 11.17
N GLY A 403 1.68 12.25 12.24
CA GLY A 403 1.15 12.63 13.55
C GLY A 403 1.80 13.89 14.11
N ASP A 404 3.13 13.98 14.05
CA ASP A 404 3.90 15.16 14.50
C ASP A 404 3.57 16.41 13.66
N GLY A 405 3.50 16.26 12.34
CA GLY A 405 3.14 17.35 11.43
C GLY A 405 1.72 17.88 11.67
N LEU A 406 0.75 16.98 11.83
CA LEU A 406 -0.63 17.36 12.18
C LEU A 406 -0.70 18.01 13.56
N SER A 407 0.02 17.48 14.55
CA SER A 407 0.09 18.05 15.90
C SER A 407 0.59 19.50 15.85
N GLY A 408 1.69 19.75 15.11
CA GLY A 408 2.23 21.10 14.94
C GLY A 408 1.29 22.05 14.20
N ILE A 409 0.53 21.57 13.22
CA ILE A 409 -0.50 22.38 12.55
C ILE A 409 -1.64 22.73 13.52
N VAL A 410 -2.14 21.75 14.28
CA VAL A 410 -3.21 21.96 15.27
C VAL A 410 -2.78 22.96 16.34
N ASP A 411 -1.55 22.83 16.88
CA ASP A 411 -1.00 23.78 17.85
C ASP A 411 -0.92 25.19 17.27
N LYS A 412 -0.43 25.33 16.04
CA LYS A 412 -0.34 26.63 15.36
C LYS A 412 -1.73 27.25 15.14
N VAL A 413 -2.72 26.45 14.74
CA VAL A 413 -4.11 26.92 14.58
C VAL A 413 -4.72 27.32 15.92
N ARG A 414 -4.52 26.54 17.00
CA ARG A 414 -4.98 26.91 18.35
C ARG A 414 -4.35 28.22 18.83
N ALA A 415 -3.04 28.38 18.63
CA ALA A 415 -2.34 29.60 18.97
C ALA A 415 -2.87 30.80 18.16
N SER A 416 -3.00 30.66 16.85
CA SER A 416 -3.55 31.71 15.98
C SER A 416 -4.99 32.07 16.33
N ALA A 417 -5.86 31.10 16.59
CA ALA A 417 -7.24 31.35 17.01
C ALA A 417 -7.30 32.08 18.36
N SER A 418 -6.42 31.73 19.31
CA SER A 418 -6.28 32.44 20.58
C SER A 418 -5.80 33.88 20.39
N THR A 419 -4.82 34.12 19.52
CA THR A 419 -4.35 35.46 19.16
C THR A 419 -5.47 36.27 18.51
N ILE A 420 -6.20 35.71 17.54
CA ILE A 420 -7.33 36.40 16.90
C ILE A 420 -8.36 36.77 17.95
N ALA A 421 -8.79 35.83 18.80
CA ALA A 421 -9.77 36.09 19.85
C ALA A 421 -9.34 37.23 20.79
N SER A 422 -8.07 37.23 21.22
CA SER A 422 -7.49 38.29 22.04
C SER A 422 -7.49 39.64 21.32
N SER A 423 -6.97 39.69 20.08
CA SER A 423 -6.90 40.91 19.27
C SER A 423 -8.30 41.46 18.95
N THR A 424 -9.28 40.62 18.65
CA THR A 424 -10.68 41.06 18.47
C THR A 424 -11.27 41.59 19.76
N GLY A 425 -10.91 41.03 20.92
CA GLY A 425 -11.31 41.58 22.22
C GLY A 425 -10.74 42.98 22.45
N GLN A 426 -9.49 43.21 22.06
CA GLN A 426 -8.88 44.53 22.09
C GLN A 426 -9.54 45.51 21.11
N ILE A 427 -9.87 45.06 19.90
CA ILE A 427 -10.61 45.87 18.92
C ILE A 427 -11.98 46.25 19.49
N ALA A 428 -12.75 45.29 20.02
CA ALA A 428 -14.06 45.57 20.60
C ALA A 428 -13.99 46.59 21.75
N ALA A 429 -13.00 46.46 22.64
CA ALA A 429 -12.77 47.43 23.71
C ALA A 429 -12.38 48.81 23.18
N GLY A 430 -11.49 48.88 22.18
CA GLY A 430 -11.12 50.14 21.53
C GLY A 430 -12.28 50.79 20.78
N ASN A 431 -13.17 49.98 20.21
CA ASN A 431 -14.36 50.46 19.51
C ASN A 431 -15.41 51.01 20.48
N ALA A 432 -15.56 50.40 21.66
CA ALA A 432 -16.40 50.93 22.72
C ALA A 432 -15.88 52.28 23.24
N ASP A 433 -14.55 52.43 23.41
CA ASP A 433 -13.94 53.72 23.74
C ASP A 433 -14.16 54.77 22.64
N LEU A 434 -14.00 54.38 21.36
CA LEU A 434 -14.27 55.26 20.23
C LEU A 434 -15.74 55.69 20.20
N SER A 435 -16.68 54.78 20.43
CA SER A 435 -18.12 55.08 20.55
C SER A 435 -18.39 56.16 21.59
N ALA A 436 -17.86 55.98 22.80
CA ALA A 436 -18.04 56.92 23.90
C ALA A 436 -17.44 58.31 23.56
N ARG A 437 -16.30 58.35 22.87
CA ARG A 437 -15.68 59.60 22.41
C ARG A 437 -16.49 60.27 21.30
N THR A 438 -17.05 59.50 20.37
CA THR A 438 -17.93 60.01 19.31
C THR A 438 -19.22 60.59 19.89
N GLU A 439 -19.83 59.93 20.87
CA GLU A 439 -21.00 60.47 21.59
C GLU A 439 -20.65 61.76 22.35
N ALA A 440 -19.52 61.80 23.06
CA ALA A 440 -19.06 63.01 23.76
C ALA A 440 -18.73 64.15 22.79
N GLN A 441 -18.21 63.82 21.60
CA GLN A 441 -17.95 64.77 20.52
C GLN A 441 -19.26 65.33 19.95
N ALA A 442 -20.25 64.48 19.68
CA ALA A 442 -21.58 64.92 19.24
C ALA A 442 -22.21 65.91 20.24
N GLY A 443 -22.21 65.57 21.53
CA GLY A 443 -22.72 66.47 22.58
C GLY A 443 -21.88 67.76 22.76
N SER A 444 -20.62 67.76 22.33
CA SER A 444 -19.80 68.98 22.30
C SER A 444 -20.12 69.83 21.08
N LEU A 445 -20.31 69.22 19.91
CA LEU A 445 -20.74 69.90 18.69
C LEU A 445 -22.11 70.54 18.84
N GLU A 446 -23.07 69.87 19.49
CA GLU A 446 -24.40 70.42 19.77
C GLU A 446 -24.33 71.70 20.63
N ARG A 447 -23.50 71.69 21.68
CA ARG A 447 -23.26 72.89 22.51
C ARG A 447 -22.55 73.99 21.72
N THR A 448 -21.57 73.64 20.90
CA THR A 448 -20.87 74.61 20.05
C THR A 448 -21.81 75.23 19.02
N ALA A 449 -22.67 74.45 18.35
CA ALA A 449 -23.68 74.94 17.41
C ALA A 449 -24.64 75.92 18.09
N SER A 450 -25.17 75.56 19.27
CA SER A 450 -26.03 76.46 20.05
C SER A 450 -25.32 77.76 20.45
N SER A 451 -24.03 77.67 20.82
CA SER A 451 -23.23 78.86 21.18
C SER A 451 -22.97 79.75 19.97
N ILE A 452 -22.79 79.17 18.78
CA ILE A 452 -22.63 79.88 17.51
C ILE A 452 -23.93 80.59 17.12
N GLU A 453 -25.09 79.95 17.31
CA GLU A 453 -26.39 80.58 17.06
C GLU A 453 -26.63 81.78 17.99
N GLU A 454 -26.31 81.66 19.28
CA GLU A 454 -26.40 82.75 20.25
C GLU A 454 -25.41 83.89 19.93
N LEU A 455 -24.18 83.55 19.54
CA LEU A 455 -23.19 84.52 19.06
C LEU A 455 -23.65 85.23 17.78
N ALA A 456 -24.19 84.49 16.81
CA ALA A 456 -24.72 85.06 15.58
C ALA A 456 -25.85 86.05 15.85
N ALA A 457 -26.75 85.70 16.77
CA ALA A 457 -27.83 86.58 17.21
C ALA A 457 -27.28 87.85 17.89
N THR A 458 -26.30 87.70 18.78
CA THR A 458 -25.68 88.83 19.50
C THR A 458 -24.91 89.77 18.55
N VAL A 459 -24.16 89.23 17.60
CA VAL A 459 -23.43 90.03 16.59
C VAL A 459 -24.39 90.77 15.67
N ARG A 460 -25.50 90.13 15.26
CA ARG A 460 -26.54 90.78 14.47
C ARG A 460 -27.21 91.91 15.26
N GLN A 461 -27.51 91.69 16.54
CA GLN A 461 -28.02 92.73 17.44
C GLN A 461 -27.03 93.89 17.64
N ASN A 462 -25.72 93.62 17.72
CA ASN A 462 -24.70 94.65 17.82
C ASN A 462 -24.62 95.51 16.54
N ALA A 463 -24.72 94.89 15.37
CA ALA A 463 -24.76 95.61 14.10
C ALA A 463 -25.98 96.55 14.02
N ASP A 464 -27.16 96.06 14.40
CA ASP A 464 -28.40 96.86 14.43
C ASP A 464 -28.31 97.98 15.47
N SER A 465 -27.76 97.69 16.66
CA SER A 465 -27.58 98.69 17.73
C SER A 465 -26.58 99.78 17.33
N ALA A 466 -25.49 99.42 16.65
CA ALA A 466 -24.52 100.38 16.13
C ALA A 466 -25.16 101.27 15.04
N GLN A 467 -26.02 100.70 14.20
CA GLN A 467 -26.78 101.47 13.20
C GLN A 467 -27.75 102.45 13.87
N HIS A 468 -28.54 101.98 14.84
CA HIS A 468 -29.44 102.86 15.59
C HIS A 468 -28.69 103.97 16.35
N ALA A 469 -27.54 103.65 16.95
CA ALA A 469 -26.69 104.64 17.60
C ALA A 469 -26.12 105.65 16.60
N HIS A 470 -25.75 105.23 15.40
CA HIS A 470 -25.31 106.12 14.32
C HIS A 470 -26.40 107.14 13.97
N ASP A 471 -27.66 106.70 13.80
CA ASP A 471 -28.79 107.57 13.47
C ASP A 471 -29.07 108.58 14.60
N MET A 472 -28.99 108.16 15.86
CA MET A 472 -29.12 109.05 17.03
C MET A 472 -28.01 110.09 17.10
N VAL A 473 -26.77 109.68 16.83
CA VAL A 473 -25.60 110.55 16.80
C VAL A 473 -25.72 111.58 15.68
N GLN A 474 -26.20 111.19 14.49
CA GLN A 474 -26.47 112.10 13.39
C GLN A 474 -27.53 113.14 13.77
N SER A 475 -28.60 112.70 14.44
CA SER A 475 -29.64 113.61 14.95
C SER A 475 -29.12 114.58 16.01
N ALA A 476 -28.25 114.11 16.93
CA ALA A 476 -27.61 114.95 17.94
C ALA A 476 -26.63 115.97 17.32
N SER A 477 -25.90 115.58 16.27
CA SER A 477 -25.01 116.48 15.52
C SER A 477 -25.81 117.60 14.86
N GLN A 478 -26.95 117.26 14.24
CA GLN A 478 -27.86 118.25 13.66
C GLN A 478 -28.39 119.23 14.72
N ALA A 479 -28.84 118.73 15.87
CA ALA A 479 -29.34 119.57 16.96
C ALA A 479 -28.25 120.50 17.52
N ALA A 480 -27.00 120.02 17.65
CA ALA A 480 -25.87 120.83 18.08
C ALA A 480 -25.51 121.91 17.05
N ASN A 481 -25.55 121.60 15.75
CA ASN A 481 -25.36 122.57 14.67
C ASN A 481 -26.45 123.66 14.68
N ASP A 482 -27.72 123.28 14.82
CA ASP A 482 -28.84 124.24 14.92
C ASP A 482 -28.73 125.12 16.18
N GLY A 483 -28.25 124.53 17.28
CA GLY A 483 -27.91 125.23 18.52
C GLY A 483 -26.79 126.25 18.31
N GLY A 484 -25.70 125.86 17.64
CA GLY A 484 -24.59 126.73 17.25
C GLY A 484 -25.05 127.92 16.41
N GLN A 485 -25.87 127.70 15.38
CA GLN A 485 -26.45 128.79 14.56
C GLN A 485 -27.32 129.74 15.38
N THR A 486 -28.05 129.22 16.38
CA THR A 486 -28.87 130.05 17.26
C THR A 486 -28.02 130.91 18.19
N VAL A 487 -26.92 130.38 18.71
CA VAL A 487 -25.95 131.13 19.50
C VAL A 487 -25.23 132.17 18.65
N GLU A 488 -24.87 131.87 17.40
CA GLU A 488 -24.28 132.83 16.46
C GLU A 488 -25.22 134.02 16.21
N ARG A 489 -26.51 133.77 15.99
CA ARG A 489 -27.53 134.83 15.89
C ARG A 489 -27.65 135.66 17.18
N LEU A 490 -27.53 135.03 18.34
CA LEU A 490 -27.55 135.72 19.64
C LEU A 490 -26.35 136.65 19.81
N VAL A 491 -25.13 136.19 19.47
CA VAL A 491 -23.90 137.00 19.45
C VAL A 491 -24.06 138.21 18.54
N GLY A 492 -24.61 138.01 17.33
CA GLY A 492 -24.91 139.11 16.40
C GLY A 492 -25.89 140.14 17.00
N THR A 493 -26.94 139.67 17.68
CA THR A 493 -27.92 140.53 18.36
C THR A 493 -27.30 141.31 19.52
N MET A 494 -26.49 140.65 20.36
CA MET A 494 -25.78 141.29 21.47
C MET A 494 -24.79 142.34 20.99
N SER A 495 -24.08 142.09 19.88
CA SER A 495 -23.21 143.09 19.23
C SER A 495 -24.00 144.31 18.73
N GLY A 496 -25.19 144.09 18.17
CA GLY A 496 -26.11 145.16 17.78
C GLY A 496 -26.61 145.99 18.97
N ILE A 497 -26.98 145.33 20.08
CA ILE A 497 -27.39 146.00 21.32
C ILE A 497 -26.21 146.80 21.91
N HIS A 498 -25.00 146.23 21.95
CA HIS A 498 -23.79 146.90 22.43
C HIS A 498 -23.52 148.19 21.64
N THR A 499 -23.58 148.10 20.31
CA THR A 499 -23.40 149.26 19.43
C THR A 499 -24.46 150.33 19.68
N THR A 500 -25.71 149.93 19.91
CA THR A 500 -26.83 150.85 20.19
C THR A 500 -26.67 151.52 21.56
N ALA A 501 -26.31 150.75 22.59
CA ALA A 501 -26.05 151.26 23.93
C ALA A 501 -24.88 152.26 23.92
N GLN A 502 -23.79 151.99 23.20
CA GLN A 502 -22.69 152.93 23.04
C GLN A 502 -23.13 154.25 22.39
N LYS A 503 -23.92 154.18 21.32
CA LYS A 503 -24.49 155.40 20.70
C LYS A 503 -25.35 156.20 21.66
N ILE A 504 -26.15 155.55 22.51
CA ILE A 504 -26.93 156.23 23.54
C ILE A 504 -25.99 156.88 24.57
N ALA A 505 -24.92 156.19 24.99
CA ALA A 505 -23.91 156.76 25.89
C ALA A 505 -23.30 158.05 25.32
N ASP A 506 -22.95 158.03 24.03
CA ASP A 506 -22.40 159.20 23.33
C ASP A 506 -23.42 160.35 23.26
N ILE A 507 -24.68 160.06 22.90
CA ILE A 507 -25.77 161.05 22.85
C ILE A 507 -26.02 161.65 24.25
N THR A 508 -26.05 160.83 25.29
CA THR A 508 -26.24 161.32 26.68
C THR A 508 -25.08 162.21 27.12
N GLY A 509 -23.86 161.93 26.67
CA GLY A 509 -22.71 162.82 26.85
C GLY A 509 -22.89 164.17 26.16
N ILE A 510 -23.46 164.19 24.95
CA ILE A 510 -23.82 165.44 24.26
C ILE A 510 -24.91 166.20 25.02
N ILE A 511 -25.94 165.52 25.52
CA ILE A 511 -27.03 166.13 26.30
C ILE A 511 -26.50 166.76 27.60
N ASP A 512 -25.61 166.07 28.32
CA ASP A 512 -24.94 166.62 29.50
C ASP A 512 -24.10 167.87 29.13
N GLY A 513 -23.41 167.84 27.99
CA GLY A 513 -22.71 169.00 27.43
C GLY A 513 -23.64 170.17 27.11
N ILE A 514 -24.80 169.93 26.49
CA ILE A 514 -25.82 170.95 26.20
C ILE A 514 -26.40 171.51 27.50
N ALA A 515 -26.69 170.66 28.49
CA ALA A 515 -27.19 171.07 29.80
C ALA A 515 -26.17 171.95 30.53
N PHE A 516 -24.88 171.60 30.48
CA PHE A 516 -23.80 172.42 31.01
C PHE A 516 -23.73 173.78 30.31
N GLN A 517 -23.73 173.82 28.97
CA GLN A 517 -23.76 175.06 28.19
C GLN A 517 -24.98 175.92 28.54
N THR A 518 -26.16 175.31 28.65
CA THR A 518 -27.42 175.99 29.01
C THR A 518 -27.36 176.57 30.42
N ASN A 519 -26.77 175.85 31.37
CA ASN A 519 -26.55 176.32 32.74
C ASN A 519 -25.61 177.54 32.78
N ILE A 520 -24.56 177.59 31.94
CA ILE A 520 -23.67 178.75 31.80
C ILE A 520 -24.39 179.94 31.12
N LEU A 521 -25.15 179.68 30.05
CA LEU A 521 -25.97 180.70 29.37
C LEU A 521 -27.00 181.31 30.31
N ALA A 522 -27.70 180.49 31.10
CA ALA A 522 -28.68 180.93 32.08
C ALA A 522 -28.04 181.71 33.23
N LEU A 523 -26.85 181.30 33.70
CA LEU A 523 -26.08 182.08 34.67
C LEU A 523 -25.70 183.46 34.11
N ASN A 524 -25.19 183.52 32.87
CA ASN A 524 -24.84 184.78 32.22
C ASN A 524 -26.08 185.68 32.05
N ALA A 525 -27.22 185.11 31.66
CA ALA A 525 -28.49 185.84 31.55
C ALA A 525 -28.99 186.35 32.91
N ALA A 526 -28.87 185.55 33.99
CA ALA A 526 -29.24 185.96 35.34
C ALA A 526 -28.36 187.12 35.84
N VAL A 527 -27.06 187.10 35.52
CA VAL A 527 -26.11 188.19 35.82
C VAL A 527 -26.49 189.47 35.07
N GLU A 528 -26.77 189.38 33.76
CA GLU A 528 -27.14 190.55 32.96
C GLU A 528 -28.53 191.11 33.36
N ALA A 529 -29.47 190.23 33.73
CA ALA A 529 -30.77 190.63 34.27
C ALA A 529 -30.64 191.36 35.63
N ALA A 530 -29.72 190.92 36.50
CA ALA A 530 -29.40 191.64 37.74
C ALA A 530 -28.78 193.02 37.46
N ARG A 531 -28.00 193.14 36.37
CA ARG A 531 -27.36 194.38 35.93
C ARG A 531 -28.37 195.42 35.42
N ALA A 532 -29.48 194.98 34.83
CA ALA A 532 -30.57 195.84 34.34
C ALA A 532 -31.52 196.37 35.45
N GLY A 533 -31.31 196.01 36.72
CA GLY A 533 -32.09 196.52 37.86
C GLY A 533 -33.57 196.10 37.83
N GLU A 534 -34.48 196.99 38.23
CA GLU A 534 -35.93 196.68 38.36
C GLU A 534 -36.59 196.25 37.03
N GLN A 535 -36.07 196.69 35.87
CA GLN A 535 -36.59 196.28 34.55
C GLN A 535 -36.22 194.84 34.17
N GLY A 536 -35.17 194.28 34.76
CA GLY A 536 -34.67 192.91 34.49
C GLY A 536 -35.28 191.83 35.37
N ARG A 537 -36.12 192.19 36.33
CA ARG A 537 -36.60 191.30 37.39
C ARG A 537 -37.36 190.07 36.89
N GLY A 538 -38.16 190.22 35.83
CA GLY A 538 -38.83 189.10 35.15
C GLY A 538 -37.85 188.18 34.41
N PHE A 539 -36.82 188.75 33.76
CA PHE A 539 -35.78 187.98 33.09
C PHE A 539 -34.90 187.19 34.06
N ALA A 540 -34.61 187.73 35.25
CA ALA A 540 -33.83 187.04 36.28
C ALA A 540 -34.53 185.77 36.79
N VAL A 541 -35.86 185.81 36.95
CA VAL A 541 -36.66 184.63 37.34
C VAL A 541 -36.64 183.56 36.25
N VAL A 542 -36.83 183.96 34.98
CA VAL A 542 -36.75 183.02 33.84
C VAL A 542 -35.35 182.42 33.74
N ALA A 543 -34.30 183.21 33.90
CA ALA A 543 -32.92 182.72 33.89
C ALA A 543 -32.64 181.74 35.04
N GLY A 544 -33.18 181.99 36.24
CA GLY A 544 -33.13 181.05 37.37
C GLY A 544 -33.85 179.73 37.09
N GLU A 545 -35.02 179.78 36.45
CA GLU A 545 -35.79 178.59 36.08
C GLU A 545 -35.08 177.78 34.98
N VAL A 546 -34.54 178.46 33.94
CA VAL A 546 -33.75 177.81 32.89
C VAL A 546 -32.49 177.16 33.48
N ARG A 547 -31.85 177.80 34.47
CA ARG A 547 -30.69 177.24 35.16
C ARG A 547 -31.05 175.98 35.96
N SER A 548 -32.15 176.04 36.71
CA SER A 548 -32.68 174.88 37.46
C SER A 548 -33.01 173.72 36.51
N LEU A 549 -33.66 174.00 35.36
CA LEU A 549 -33.96 173.01 34.33
C LEU A 549 -32.69 172.41 33.72
N ALA A 550 -31.65 173.22 33.48
CA ALA A 550 -30.37 172.76 32.98
C ALA A 550 -29.65 171.84 34.00
N GLN A 551 -29.64 172.19 35.29
CA GLN A 551 -29.11 171.32 36.34
C GLN A 551 -29.87 169.99 36.47
N ARG A 552 -31.21 170.04 36.39
CA ARG A 552 -32.06 168.84 36.37
C ARG A 552 -31.78 167.97 35.14
N SER A 553 -31.56 168.58 33.97
CA SER A 553 -31.24 167.87 32.73
C SER A 553 -29.87 167.20 32.79
N ALA A 554 -28.86 167.87 33.38
CA ALA A 554 -27.53 167.29 33.59
C ALA A 554 -27.58 166.11 34.58
N ALA A 555 -28.34 166.24 35.69
CA ALA A 555 -28.54 165.15 36.63
C ALA A 555 -29.21 163.94 35.98
N ALA A 556 -30.29 164.15 35.22
CA ALA A 556 -30.96 163.08 34.47
C ALA A 556 -30.05 162.44 33.41
N ALA A 557 -29.27 163.24 32.66
CA ALA A 557 -28.31 162.73 31.69
C ALA A 557 -27.23 161.86 32.35
N LYS A 558 -26.74 162.25 33.53
CA LYS A 558 -25.78 161.47 34.32
C LYS A 558 -26.36 160.15 34.82
N GLU A 559 -27.61 160.15 35.29
CA GLU A 559 -28.32 158.92 35.67
C GLU A 559 -28.50 157.96 34.48
N ILE A 560 -28.91 158.47 33.31
CA ILE A 560 -29.01 157.68 32.08
C ILE A 560 -27.63 157.12 31.70
N LYS A 561 -26.57 157.94 31.78
CA LYS A 561 -25.20 157.49 31.46
C LYS A 561 -24.75 156.33 32.35
N VAL A 562 -25.06 156.36 33.66
CA VAL A 562 -24.76 155.26 34.58
C VAL A 562 -25.52 153.99 34.19
N LEU A 563 -26.82 154.09 33.89
CA LEU A 563 -27.64 152.95 33.45
C LEU A 563 -27.16 152.35 32.12
N ILE A 564 -26.78 153.19 31.17
CA ILE A 564 -26.28 152.75 29.87
C ILE A 564 -24.90 152.10 30.00
N ASN A 565 -23.99 152.67 30.79
CA ASN A 565 -22.69 152.03 31.05
C ASN A 565 -22.86 150.64 31.68
N ARG A 566 -23.76 150.51 32.66
CA ARG A 566 -24.12 149.20 33.22
C ARG A 566 -24.69 148.26 32.16
N SER A 567 -25.55 148.75 31.27
CA SER A 567 -26.11 147.96 30.17
C SER A 567 -25.02 147.51 29.19
N VAL A 568 -24.02 148.34 28.92
CA VAL A 568 -22.86 148.00 28.08
C VAL A 568 -22.04 146.87 28.71
N GLU A 569 -21.77 146.95 30.02
CA GLU A 569 -21.07 145.90 30.78
C GLU A 569 -21.86 144.57 30.79
N GLU A 570 -23.16 144.62 31.06
CA GLU A 570 -24.04 143.43 31.06
C GLU A 570 -24.14 142.78 29.67
N VAL A 571 -24.20 143.57 28.59
CA VAL A 571 -24.20 143.06 27.21
C VAL A 571 -22.84 142.48 26.83
N GLN A 572 -21.74 143.08 27.28
CA GLN A 572 -20.40 142.52 27.05
C GLN A 572 -20.24 141.15 27.72
N ALA A 573 -20.65 141.03 29.00
CA ALA A 573 -20.68 139.75 29.70
C ALA A 573 -21.59 138.73 28.99
N GLY A 574 -22.75 139.17 28.50
CA GLY A 574 -23.65 138.33 27.69
C GLY A 574 -23.02 137.85 26.38
N ASN A 575 -22.22 138.69 25.72
CA ASN A 575 -21.52 138.36 24.48
C ASN A 575 -20.39 137.34 24.71
N GLU A 576 -19.66 137.46 25.82
CA GLU A 576 -18.64 136.47 26.23
C GLU A 576 -19.27 135.12 26.59
N ALA A 577 -20.37 135.12 27.35
CA ALA A 577 -21.11 133.91 27.69
C ALA A 577 -21.68 133.21 26.44
N ALA A 578 -22.23 133.98 25.50
CA ALA A 578 -22.74 133.44 24.23
C ALA A 578 -21.59 132.85 23.37
N ARG A 579 -20.43 133.52 23.30
CA ARG A 579 -19.25 132.95 22.61
C ARG A 579 -18.79 131.63 23.23
N GLY A 580 -18.70 131.56 24.56
CA GLY A 580 -18.36 130.33 25.27
C GLY A 580 -19.38 129.20 25.02
N ALA A 581 -20.67 129.53 24.92
CA ALA A 581 -21.70 128.57 24.52
C ALA A 581 -21.54 128.09 23.07
N GLY A 582 -21.12 128.98 22.15
CA GLY A 582 -20.84 128.64 20.75
C GLY A 582 -19.65 127.68 20.61
N ASP A 583 -18.54 127.98 21.30
CA ASP A 583 -17.36 127.11 21.34
C ASP A 583 -17.71 125.72 21.92
N ALA A 584 -18.56 125.67 22.97
CA ALA A 584 -19.04 124.42 23.55
C ALA A 584 -19.91 123.62 22.56
N MET A 585 -20.75 124.27 21.75
CA MET A 585 -21.53 123.58 20.70
C MET A 585 -20.60 122.99 19.62
N GLN A 586 -19.56 123.71 19.21
CA GLN A 586 -18.60 123.22 18.23
C GLN A 586 -17.79 122.01 18.74
N ASP A 587 -17.41 122.02 20.03
CA ASP A 587 -16.76 120.86 20.67
C ASP A 587 -17.71 119.65 20.72
N ILE A 588 -19.01 119.87 21.01
CA ILE A 588 -20.03 118.82 20.95
C ILE A 588 -20.11 118.20 19.56
N VAL A 589 -20.21 119.01 18.49
CA VAL A 589 -20.26 118.51 17.10
C VAL A 589 -19.04 117.63 16.80
N THR A 590 -17.84 118.12 17.12
CA THR A 590 -16.58 117.38 16.88
C THR A 590 -16.56 116.02 17.63
N ARG A 591 -17.04 115.98 18.87
CA ARG A 591 -17.12 114.74 19.66
C ARG A 591 -18.17 113.78 19.10
N VAL A 592 -19.32 114.29 18.69
CA VAL A 592 -20.41 113.50 18.11
C VAL A 592 -19.99 112.89 16.77
N GLU A 593 -19.27 113.62 15.92
CA GLU A 593 -18.67 113.08 14.69
C GLU A 593 -17.71 111.91 14.97
N ARG A 594 -16.90 112.02 16.02
CA ARG A 594 -16.01 110.93 16.44
C ARG A 594 -16.79 109.69 16.90
N ILE A 595 -17.90 109.87 17.62
CA ILE A 595 -18.79 108.76 18.00
C ILE A 595 -19.42 108.12 16.76
N ALA A 596 -19.81 108.91 15.75
CA ALA A 596 -20.35 108.40 14.49
C ALA A 596 -19.34 107.50 13.77
N GLY A 597 -18.06 107.90 13.78
CA GLY A 597 -16.94 107.09 13.28
C GLY A 597 -16.82 105.74 13.99
N PHE A 598 -16.85 105.74 15.33
CA PHE A 598 -16.82 104.48 16.10
C PHE A 598 -18.01 103.57 15.81
N MET A 599 -19.22 104.12 15.63
CA MET A 599 -20.39 103.31 15.25
C MET A 599 -20.21 102.68 13.86
N GLY A 600 -19.59 103.40 12.92
CA GLY A 600 -19.21 102.86 11.61
C GLY A 600 -18.22 101.70 11.71
N GLU A 601 -17.18 101.84 12.54
CA GLU A 601 -16.20 100.78 12.80
C GLU A 601 -16.83 99.55 13.45
N ILE A 602 -17.71 99.72 14.45
CA ILE A 602 -18.43 98.61 15.11
C ILE A 602 -19.35 97.89 14.12
N SER A 603 -20.07 98.64 13.27
CA SER A 603 -20.94 98.07 12.23
C SER A 603 -20.14 97.25 11.21
N HIS A 604 -18.96 97.73 10.81
CA HIS A 604 -18.06 97.00 9.92
C HIS A 604 -17.51 95.72 10.59
N ALA A 605 -16.99 95.84 11.81
CA ALA A 605 -16.46 94.71 12.57
C ALA A 605 -17.55 93.64 12.84
N SER A 606 -18.79 94.06 13.12
CA SER A 606 -19.91 93.14 13.34
C SER A 606 -20.29 92.38 12.06
N ARG A 607 -20.23 93.03 10.89
CA ARG A 607 -20.44 92.33 9.60
C ARG A 607 -19.35 91.29 9.32
N GLU A 608 -18.09 91.63 9.58
CA GLU A 608 -16.97 90.71 9.43
C GLU A 608 -17.07 89.52 10.39
N GLN A 609 -17.43 89.78 11.66
CA GLN A 609 -17.72 88.72 12.64
C GLN A 609 -18.88 87.82 12.19
N SER A 610 -19.95 88.39 11.64
CA SER A 610 -21.08 87.60 11.13
C SER A 610 -20.66 86.66 10.00
N GLN A 611 -19.76 87.11 9.12
CA GLN A 611 -19.24 86.28 8.03
C GLN A 611 -18.32 85.17 8.56
N GLY A 612 -17.44 85.48 9.52
CA GLY A 612 -16.60 84.48 10.18
C GLY A 612 -17.42 83.43 10.96
N ILE A 613 -18.53 83.85 11.59
CA ILE A 613 -19.46 82.95 12.26
C ILE A 613 -20.12 81.98 11.26
N GLU A 614 -20.44 82.44 10.05
CA GLU A 614 -21.03 81.59 9.01
C GLU A 614 -20.04 80.52 8.53
N GLU A 615 -18.75 80.86 8.37
CA GLU A 615 -17.69 79.90 8.07
C GLU A 615 -17.51 78.87 9.19
N VAL A 616 -17.53 79.30 10.45
CA VAL A 616 -17.45 78.39 11.60
C VAL A 616 -18.67 77.46 11.63
N ASN A 617 -19.86 77.96 11.32
CA ASN A 617 -21.08 77.16 11.27
C ASN A 617 -21.00 76.06 10.20
N GLN A 618 -20.45 76.36 9.02
CA GLN A 618 -20.19 75.36 7.98
C GLN A 618 -19.18 74.30 8.45
N ALA A 619 -18.11 74.71 9.14
CA ALA A 619 -17.13 73.78 9.69
C ALA A 619 -17.73 72.85 10.76
N VAL A 620 -18.60 73.37 11.64
CA VAL A 620 -19.34 72.57 12.64
C VAL A 620 -20.28 71.57 11.98
N THR A 621 -20.98 71.98 10.91
CA THR A 621 -21.86 71.08 10.13
C THR A 621 -21.06 69.93 9.51
N SER A 622 -19.89 70.21 8.92
CA SER A 622 -19.01 69.16 8.38
C SER A 622 -18.44 68.25 9.47
N MET A 623 -18.11 68.78 10.64
CA MET A 623 -17.71 67.97 11.80
C MET A 623 -18.84 67.06 12.28
N ASP A 624 -20.10 67.49 12.22
CA ASP A 624 -21.25 66.65 12.55
C ASP A 624 -21.39 65.48 11.56
N GLU A 625 -21.29 65.73 10.25
CA GLU A 625 -21.31 64.67 9.22
C GLU A 625 -20.21 63.62 9.47
N VAL A 626 -18.99 64.05 9.76
CA VAL A 626 -17.87 63.13 10.09
C VAL A 626 -18.14 62.38 11.40
N THR A 627 -18.75 63.04 12.38
CA THR A 627 -19.12 62.41 13.66
C THR A 627 -20.16 61.32 13.46
N GLN A 628 -21.17 61.54 12.62
CA GLN A 628 -22.15 60.53 12.23
C GLN A 628 -21.52 59.37 11.45
N GLN A 629 -20.61 59.67 10.52
CA GLN A 629 -19.84 58.63 9.81
C GLN A 629 -18.99 57.79 10.77
N ASN A 630 -18.35 58.41 11.76
CA ASN A 630 -17.61 57.69 12.78
C ASN A 630 -18.51 56.78 13.60
N ALA A 631 -19.74 57.21 13.94
CA ALA A 631 -20.71 56.37 14.63
C ALA A 631 -21.09 55.13 13.80
N ALA A 632 -21.34 55.30 12.50
CA ALA A 632 -21.60 54.18 11.58
C ALA A 632 -20.40 53.22 11.47
N LEU A 633 -19.18 53.76 11.34
CA LEU A 633 -17.95 52.96 11.29
C LEU A 633 -17.72 52.18 12.59
N VAL A 634 -18.06 52.77 13.74
CA VAL A 634 -18.00 52.09 15.04
C VAL A 634 -18.97 50.90 15.04
N GLU A 635 -20.21 51.04 14.58
CA GLU A 635 -21.14 49.90 14.50
C GLU A 635 -20.61 48.79 13.56
N GLU A 636 -20.12 49.15 12.38
CA GLU A 636 -19.55 48.20 11.42
C GLU A 636 -18.33 47.45 11.99
N ALA A 637 -17.41 48.18 12.64
CA ALA A 637 -16.23 47.60 13.25
C ALA A 637 -16.59 46.69 14.45
N ALA A 638 -17.65 47.00 15.20
CA ALA A 638 -18.12 46.17 16.29
C ALA A 638 -18.69 44.84 15.76
N ALA A 639 -19.51 44.90 14.70
CA ALA A 639 -20.03 43.73 14.03
C ALA A 639 -18.91 42.86 13.42
N ALA A 640 -17.90 43.48 12.80
CA ALA A 640 -16.75 42.78 12.26
C ALA A 640 -15.90 42.09 13.35
N ALA A 641 -15.65 42.77 14.47
CA ALA A 641 -14.92 42.21 15.60
C ALA A 641 -15.65 41.00 16.21
N GLU A 642 -16.98 41.07 16.36
CA GLU A 642 -17.80 39.97 16.85
C GLU A 642 -17.80 38.77 15.88
N SER A 643 -17.91 39.01 14.57
CA SER A 643 -17.79 37.97 13.55
C SER A 643 -16.43 37.28 13.60
N LEU A 644 -15.33 38.04 13.70
CA LEU A 644 -13.98 37.47 13.83
C LEU A 644 -13.82 36.66 15.13
N ARG A 645 -14.43 37.12 16.24
CA ARG A 645 -14.45 36.39 17.51
C ARG A 645 -15.18 35.05 17.38
N GLN A 646 -16.32 35.03 16.69
CA GLN A 646 -17.05 33.79 16.39
C GLN A 646 -16.22 32.85 15.50
N GLN A 647 -15.62 33.35 14.42
CA GLN A 647 -14.75 32.54 13.54
C GLN A 647 -13.55 31.95 14.30
N ALA A 648 -12.94 32.70 15.22
CA ALA A 648 -11.88 32.19 16.08
C ALA A 648 -12.37 31.08 17.02
N GLN A 649 -13.59 31.20 17.57
CA GLN A 649 -14.21 30.15 18.37
C GLN A 649 -14.53 28.89 17.55
N GLU A 650 -15.05 29.06 16.34
CA GLU A 650 -15.31 27.95 15.40
C GLU A 650 -14.02 27.25 15.00
N LEU A 651 -12.96 27.98 14.66
CA LEU A 651 -11.63 27.43 14.37
C LEU A 651 -11.10 26.63 15.56
N ARG A 652 -11.22 27.16 16.79
CA ARG A 652 -10.81 26.46 18.00
C ARG A 652 -11.63 25.19 18.21
N GLY A 653 -12.95 25.26 18.05
CA GLY A 653 -13.84 24.10 18.15
C GLY A 653 -13.56 23.03 17.10
N ALA A 654 -13.23 23.42 15.86
CA ALA A 654 -12.87 22.50 14.78
C ALA A 654 -11.58 21.74 15.08
N VAL A 655 -10.62 22.38 15.76
CA VAL A 655 -9.35 21.73 16.14
C VAL A 655 -9.37 21.08 17.53
N ASP A 656 -10.41 21.30 18.33
CA ASP A 656 -10.59 20.63 19.64
C ASP A 656 -10.91 19.13 19.51
N VAL A 657 -11.38 18.68 18.33
CA VAL A 657 -11.51 17.25 18.01
C VAL A 657 -10.14 16.56 18.05
N PHE A 658 -9.06 17.28 17.76
CA PHE A 658 -7.71 16.73 17.79
C PHE A 658 -7.15 16.70 19.22
N ARG A 659 -6.81 15.50 19.71
CA ARG A 659 -6.13 15.31 20.99
C ARG A 659 -4.63 15.32 20.77
N LEU A 660 -3.95 16.24 21.44
CA LEU A 660 -2.50 16.39 21.44
C LEU A 660 -1.90 15.72 22.69
N ALA A 661 -0.64 15.32 22.58
CA ALA A 661 0.08 14.54 23.59
C ALA A 661 0.36 15.33 24.89
#